data_AF-A0AAD9GNC4-F1
#
_entry.id   AF-A0AAD9GNC4-F1
#
_cell.length_a   1.000
_cell.length_b   1.000
_cell.length_c   1.000
_cell.angle_alpha   90.00
_cell.angle_beta   90.00
_cell.angle_gamma   90.00
#
_symmetry.space_group_name_H-M   'P 1'
#
loop_
_entity.id
_entity.type
_entity.pdbx_description
1 polymer ?
#
loop_
_entity_poly.entity_id
_entity_poly.type
_entity_poly.pdbx_seq_one_letter_code
_entity_poly.pdbx_strand_id
1 'polypeptide(L)'
;MRYREGLALLLSTTMGWSPVVGATTTWATTCSAAADLVWQGTCPVRTANNTNYVSPSGMTSAEINADENNAVVAYKTARQSALKLSAVAGNTAMSGMRQKSDSWYKDSLFSFTTYICVKSSTAAELERCVDSSSTDAVRDINGKCVGMLDGNSCSSQGKCERRSNCKWDDVIPGGKDARRQLFTDEDVTTATKWMSMGYPSSLAPFVAPGTVMGVLTALGCIGFVLLRCVFNRCGGREPNEKGYSRCDIIIPTLTFLVCSLAVFICMCITAALNTNISDGVEDVLYSLKATLENANIFVANLLIPLNSAATELTVASKLVSTQLKNSDWIAADGATLRRMIADFGRIYYHHGAFPTLTCDPATSEAFCMTCPDRVCGSPVTFFVNNTDAAISTSSDVVGDSVTLLKSAFVANGTALDSTLRTAVRDMTALGASMNSSMDIVDVLTNTFNDLSFSRSALVVCVFFFGMIASIVGIIAIVKNACTSKTTQWVHLLHVSWSLGVLVCVLSFVLSASLLAVGAVWYDSCEYMKLLHQDMSPYASTQMASMANACFNGSNILSPLGLDVPLSFSCNVEDEYAILKAADTTQMSTIISNYGQIVSNYDLTDFNFNSTKARSLVAKLATAAEAAGKKPVTKFTQENVLTPWLAYKESATAYGCVNSTSDEQPVCYMRGLCDSSPGLTTYKAACQLAFYEAYEYALAFDKASTMLDEMRETLLGDTGKNFPDLWNYSMSIHEFASNYFTKITALKTGPLSTMLGANGAVRNMMTSVERARCSGDCAWSNLSFDAINEALCNNVLGTTLGISLCALFLSLFLLPLIISAIILQKRLRGVAKGTYDQLEARLQELERRAKQQKVESEGLAPNGESAKPAGGLSALGGLFKGKKVQSPTV
;
A
#
# COMPACT_ATOMS: atom_id res chain seq x y z
N MET A 1 1.05 -21.47 10.62
CA MET A 1 0.92 -22.91 10.93
C MET A 1 0.70 -23.06 12.43
N ARG A 2 -0.47 -23.58 12.80
CA ARG A 2 -0.90 -23.84 14.18
C ARG A 2 -0.34 -25.20 14.62
N TYR A 3 0.48 -25.26 15.66
CA TYR A 3 0.72 -26.44 16.51
C TYR A 3 1.54 -26.02 17.74
N ARG A 4 0.93 -25.31 18.69
CA ARG A 4 1.54 -25.09 20.02
C ARG A 4 0.57 -25.22 21.21
N GLU A 5 -0.72 -25.46 20.99
CA GLU A 5 -1.72 -25.43 22.08
C GLU A 5 -2.25 -26.81 22.53
N GLY A 6 -1.55 -27.92 22.30
CA GLY A 6 -2.13 -29.23 22.68
C GLY A 6 -1.18 -30.36 23.05
N LEU A 7 0.13 -30.21 22.94
CA LEU A 7 1.07 -31.34 23.10
C LEU A 7 1.90 -31.32 24.40
N ALA A 8 1.90 -30.23 25.15
CA ALA A 8 2.68 -30.13 26.40
C ALA A 8 1.95 -30.75 27.62
N LEU A 9 0.64 -31.05 27.51
CA LEU A 9 -0.18 -31.60 28.59
C LEU A 9 -0.16 -33.14 28.68
N LEU A 10 0.47 -33.84 27.73
CA LEU A 10 0.40 -35.31 27.64
C LEU A 10 1.76 -36.05 27.61
N LEU A 11 2.91 -35.34 27.68
CA LEU A 11 4.23 -35.98 27.55
C LEU A 11 5.20 -35.73 28.73
N SER A 12 4.77 -35.12 29.83
CA SER A 12 5.62 -34.85 31.00
C SER A 12 5.55 -35.90 32.13
N THR A 13 4.88 -37.05 31.93
CA THR A 13 4.71 -38.06 32.98
C THR A 13 5.93 -38.95 33.21
N THR A 14 7.04 -38.78 32.49
CA THR A 14 8.26 -39.53 32.74
C THR A 14 9.52 -38.70 32.47
N MET A 15 10.36 -38.59 33.50
CA MET A 15 11.78 -38.16 33.54
C MET A 15 12.07 -36.80 34.19
N GLY A 16 12.74 -36.89 35.35
CA GLY A 16 13.95 -36.15 35.69
C GLY A 16 13.82 -34.63 35.85
N TRP A 17 13.85 -34.18 37.10
CA TRP A 17 13.97 -32.78 37.50
C TRP A 17 15.16 -32.14 36.78
N SER A 18 14.89 -31.29 35.79
CA SER A 18 15.88 -30.42 35.16
C SER A 18 15.58 -28.97 35.59
N PRO A 19 16.61 -28.19 35.98
CA PRO A 19 16.41 -26.78 36.30
C PRO A 19 16.14 -26.03 34.99
N VAL A 20 14.88 -25.63 34.79
CA VAL A 20 14.51 -24.75 33.68
C VAL A 20 15.02 -23.35 34.00
N VAL A 21 16.20 -23.03 33.46
CA VAL A 21 16.69 -21.66 33.38
C VAL A 21 15.78 -20.90 32.41
N GLY A 22 15.25 -19.76 32.85
CA GLY A 22 14.25 -18.97 32.12
C GLY A 22 14.59 -18.79 30.64
N ALA A 23 13.69 -19.23 29.77
CA ALA A 23 13.78 -18.96 28.36
C ALA A 23 13.66 -17.45 28.15
N THR A 24 14.63 -16.83 27.48
CA THR A 24 14.48 -15.47 26.97
C THR A 24 13.41 -15.48 25.88
N THR A 25 12.25 -14.89 26.15
CA THR A 25 11.17 -14.72 25.18
C THR A 25 11.66 -13.85 24.02
N THR A 26 11.78 -14.44 22.82
CA THR A 26 12.09 -13.70 21.59
C THR A 26 10.79 -13.43 20.83
N TRP A 27 10.42 -12.16 20.68
CA TRP A 27 9.25 -11.78 19.90
C TRP A 27 9.53 -11.80 18.40
N ALA A 28 8.57 -12.30 17.62
CA ALA A 28 8.67 -12.32 16.17
C ALA A 28 8.66 -10.91 15.58
N THR A 29 9.37 -10.73 14.47
CA THR A 29 9.39 -9.48 13.68
C THR A 29 8.21 -9.36 12.72
N THR A 30 7.36 -10.39 12.65
CA THR A 30 6.16 -10.45 11.83
C THR A 30 4.95 -10.76 12.71
N CYS A 31 3.82 -10.14 12.41
CA CYS A 31 2.56 -10.37 13.11
C CYS A 31 2.14 -11.85 13.01
N SER A 32 1.44 -12.35 14.03
CA SER A 32 0.78 -13.65 13.95
C SER A 32 -0.37 -13.57 12.95
N ALA A 33 -0.74 -14.70 12.31
CA ALA A 33 -1.86 -14.71 11.37
C ALA A 33 -3.20 -14.30 12.02
N ALA A 34 -3.33 -14.44 13.34
CA ALA A 34 -4.48 -13.97 14.09
C ALA A 34 -4.43 -12.44 14.28
N ALA A 35 -3.28 -11.90 14.72
CA ALA A 35 -3.07 -10.46 14.86
C ALA A 35 -3.25 -9.73 13.51
N ASP A 36 -2.74 -10.28 12.41
CA ASP A 36 -2.91 -9.69 11.08
C ASP A 36 -4.37 -9.64 10.65
N LEU A 37 -5.14 -10.71 10.87
CA LEU A 37 -6.55 -10.77 10.49
C LEU A 37 -7.41 -9.83 11.33
N VAL A 38 -7.10 -9.70 12.63
CA VAL A 38 -7.72 -8.71 13.52
C VAL A 38 -7.37 -7.30 13.07
N TRP A 39 -6.10 -7.02 12.80
CA TRP A 39 -5.63 -5.72 12.33
C TRP A 39 -6.31 -5.31 11.01
N GLN A 40 -6.26 -6.16 9.98
CA GLN A 40 -6.92 -5.92 8.70
C GLN A 40 -8.42 -5.67 8.86
N GLY A 41 -9.09 -6.44 9.74
CA GLY A 41 -10.50 -6.24 10.06
C GLY A 41 -10.82 -4.88 10.71
N THR A 42 -9.85 -4.25 11.37
CA THR A 42 -10.03 -2.90 11.95
C THR A 42 -9.75 -1.76 10.97
N CYS A 43 -9.08 -2.02 9.85
CA CYS A 43 -8.66 -0.97 8.93
C CYS A 43 -9.83 -0.11 8.41
N PRO A 44 -10.98 -0.67 7.97
CA PRO A 44 -12.11 0.13 7.50
C PRO A 44 -12.64 1.13 8.55
N VAL A 45 -12.63 0.74 9.83
CA VAL A 45 -13.06 1.62 10.94
C VAL A 45 -12.01 2.69 11.23
N ARG A 46 -10.73 2.32 11.18
CA ARG A 46 -9.61 3.23 11.49
C ARG A 46 -9.36 4.26 10.38
N THR A 47 -9.74 3.95 9.14
CA THR A 47 -9.64 4.84 7.99
C THR A 47 -10.96 5.51 7.62
N ALA A 48 -12.06 5.26 8.34
CA ALA A 48 -13.37 5.87 8.05
C ALA A 48 -13.37 7.42 8.04
N ASN A 49 -12.45 8.04 8.78
CA ASN A 49 -12.29 9.49 8.83
C ASN A 49 -11.19 10.01 7.89
N ASN A 50 -10.62 9.16 7.04
CA ASN A 50 -9.68 9.60 6.02
C ASN A 50 -10.44 10.41 4.97
N THR A 51 -9.78 11.40 4.41
CA THR A 51 -10.35 12.16 3.30
C THR A 51 -10.46 11.25 2.08
N ASN A 52 -11.62 11.22 1.44
CA ASN A 52 -11.84 10.45 0.22
C ASN A 52 -11.02 11.00 -0.94
N TYR A 53 -10.51 10.10 -1.77
CA TYR A 53 -9.87 10.43 -3.04
C TYR A 53 -10.87 11.02 -4.04
N VAL A 54 -10.40 12.00 -4.80
CA VAL A 54 -11.06 12.64 -5.93
C VAL A 54 -11.03 11.71 -7.14
N SER A 55 -12.18 11.50 -7.77
CA SER A 55 -12.29 10.58 -8.92
C SER A 55 -11.69 11.19 -10.19
N PRO A 56 -10.73 10.53 -10.85
CA PRO A 56 -10.28 10.90 -12.19
C PRO A 56 -11.40 10.76 -13.23
N SER A 57 -11.20 11.33 -14.43
CA SER A 57 -12.17 11.21 -15.51
C SER A 57 -12.47 9.75 -15.84
N GLY A 58 -13.74 9.42 -16.09
CA GLY A 58 -14.18 8.06 -16.41
C GLY A 58 -14.26 7.10 -15.21
N MET A 59 -14.11 7.60 -13.99
CA MET A 59 -14.17 6.81 -12.75
C MET A 59 -15.17 7.40 -11.75
N THR A 60 -15.82 6.54 -10.97
CA THR A 60 -16.72 6.93 -9.87
C THR A 60 -15.98 7.01 -8.54
N SER A 61 -16.55 7.75 -7.57
CA SER A 61 -15.96 7.86 -6.23
C SER A 61 -15.90 6.54 -5.48
N ALA A 62 -16.81 5.61 -5.78
CA ALA A 62 -16.78 4.27 -5.20
C ALA A 62 -15.63 3.42 -5.76
N GLU A 63 -15.24 3.60 -7.03
CA GLU A 63 -14.17 2.83 -7.66
C GLU A 63 -12.79 3.23 -7.16
N ILE A 64 -12.53 4.52 -6.95
CA ILE A 64 -11.22 4.99 -6.44
C ILE A 64 -11.07 4.82 -4.92
N ASN A 65 -12.17 4.81 -4.16
CA ASN A 65 -12.16 4.64 -2.71
C ASN A 65 -12.50 3.20 -2.26
N ALA A 66 -12.54 2.23 -3.18
CA ALA A 66 -12.85 0.83 -2.85
C ALA A 66 -11.67 0.11 -2.18
N ASP A 67 -11.97 -0.70 -1.16
CA ASP A 67 -11.01 -1.58 -0.47
C ASP A 67 -10.46 -2.68 -1.41
N GLU A 68 -9.21 -3.09 -1.15
CA GLU A 68 -8.25 -3.91 -1.94
C GLU A 68 -8.84 -4.97 -2.90
N ASN A 69 -9.91 -5.67 -2.49
CA ASN A 69 -10.50 -6.78 -3.25
C ASN A 69 -11.46 -6.36 -4.37
N ASN A 70 -12.02 -5.16 -4.32
CA ASN A 70 -13.01 -4.69 -5.30
C ASN A 70 -12.39 -3.78 -6.36
N ALA A 71 -11.35 -3.02 -6.02
CA ALA A 71 -10.70 -2.05 -6.92
C ALA A 71 -10.10 -2.72 -8.18
N VAL A 72 -9.38 -3.83 -8.01
CA VAL A 72 -8.71 -4.53 -9.13
C VAL A 72 -9.69 -5.29 -10.03
N VAL A 73 -10.76 -5.85 -9.45
CA VAL A 73 -11.77 -6.66 -10.17
C VAL A 73 -12.80 -5.77 -10.88
N ALA A 74 -13.25 -4.69 -10.23
CA ALA A 74 -14.18 -3.72 -10.83
C ALA A 74 -13.51 -2.95 -11.98
N TYR A 75 -12.27 -2.51 -11.80
CA TYR A 75 -11.53 -1.78 -12.84
C TYR A 75 -11.22 -2.64 -14.08
N LYS A 76 -10.78 -3.89 -13.89
CA LYS A 76 -10.55 -4.83 -15.01
C LYS A 76 -11.83 -5.11 -15.82
N THR A 77 -12.99 -5.15 -15.16
CA THR A 77 -14.28 -5.46 -15.80
C THR A 77 -14.86 -4.25 -16.57
N ALA A 78 -14.67 -3.02 -16.06
CA ALA A 78 -15.08 -1.79 -16.73
C ALA A 78 -14.21 -1.45 -17.95
N ARG A 79 -12.88 -1.58 -17.83
CA ARG A 79 -11.90 -1.23 -18.87
C ARG A 79 -11.91 -2.16 -20.09
N GLN A 80 -12.13 -3.46 -19.90
CA GLN A 80 -12.18 -4.41 -21.02
C GLN A 80 -13.36 -4.16 -21.97
N SER A 81 -14.40 -3.47 -21.52
CA SER A 81 -15.59 -3.12 -22.31
C SER A 81 -15.45 -1.80 -23.09
N ALA A 82 -14.49 -0.95 -22.71
CA ALA A 82 -14.26 0.39 -23.28
C ALA A 82 -13.20 0.44 -24.40
N LEU A 83 -12.46 -0.65 -24.63
CA LEU A 83 -11.46 -0.86 -25.71
C LEU A 83 -12.09 -0.90 -27.14
N LYS A 84 -12.88 0.10 -27.51
CA LYS A 84 -13.52 0.17 -28.83
C LYS A 84 -12.53 0.64 -29.90
N LEU A 85 -11.81 -0.33 -30.46
CA LEU A 85 -11.31 -0.46 -31.85
C LEU A 85 -10.45 0.67 -32.49
N SER A 86 -10.68 1.96 -32.22
CA SER A 86 -9.92 3.08 -32.79
C SER A 86 -8.63 3.39 -32.02
N ALA A 87 -8.65 3.28 -30.68
CA ALA A 87 -7.49 3.53 -29.82
C ALA A 87 -6.35 2.51 -30.01
N VAL A 88 -6.70 1.23 -30.14
CA VAL A 88 -5.74 0.15 -30.43
C VAL A 88 -5.14 0.34 -31.82
N ALA A 89 -5.96 0.73 -32.80
CA ALA A 89 -5.50 1.00 -34.16
C ALA A 89 -4.53 2.19 -34.23
N GLY A 90 -4.81 3.27 -33.51
CA GLY A 90 -3.94 4.45 -33.43
C GLY A 90 -2.57 4.17 -32.79
N ASN A 91 -2.56 3.51 -31.62
CA ASN A 91 -1.33 3.08 -30.96
C ASN A 91 -0.52 2.10 -31.81
N THR A 92 -1.18 1.11 -32.41
CA THR A 92 -0.51 0.13 -33.30
C THR A 92 0.08 0.80 -34.53
N ALA A 93 -0.65 1.74 -35.14
CA ALA A 93 -0.17 2.49 -36.30
C ALA A 93 1.06 3.36 -35.94
N MET A 94 1.02 4.07 -34.81
CA MET A 94 2.15 4.89 -34.38
C MET A 94 3.35 4.07 -33.94
N SER A 95 3.14 2.97 -33.22
CA SER A 95 4.20 2.02 -32.90
C SER A 95 4.92 1.53 -34.16
N GLY A 96 4.15 1.16 -35.18
CA GLY A 96 4.67 0.72 -36.48
C GLY A 96 5.41 1.80 -37.27
N MET A 97 5.09 3.09 -37.09
CA MET A 97 5.76 4.21 -37.77
C MET A 97 6.93 4.81 -36.97
N ARG A 98 6.83 4.84 -35.64
CA ARG A 98 7.81 5.47 -34.74
C ARG A 98 9.05 4.60 -34.55
N GLN A 99 8.86 3.28 -34.39
CA GLN A 99 9.90 2.24 -34.35
C GLN A 99 11.15 2.61 -33.54
N LYS A 100 10.98 3.25 -32.38
CA LYS A 100 12.09 3.56 -31.46
C LYS A 100 12.28 2.41 -30.47
N SER A 101 13.53 2.20 -30.04
CA SER A 101 13.87 1.20 -29.04
C SER A 101 13.57 1.70 -27.63
N ASP A 102 13.39 0.80 -26.68
CA ASP A 102 13.25 1.13 -25.26
C ASP A 102 14.42 1.99 -24.73
N SER A 103 15.65 1.71 -25.19
CA SER A 103 16.83 2.51 -24.83
C SER A 103 16.70 3.96 -25.29
N TRP A 104 16.17 4.18 -26.49
CA TRP A 104 15.93 5.53 -27.01
C TRP A 104 14.92 6.29 -26.15
N TYR A 105 13.85 5.62 -25.71
CA TYR A 105 12.85 6.23 -24.84
C TYR A 105 13.41 6.58 -23.46
N LYS A 106 14.26 5.72 -22.88
CA LYS A 106 14.95 6.00 -21.62
C LYS A 106 15.89 7.20 -21.72
N ASP A 107 16.74 7.25 -22.75
CA ASP A 107 17.68 8.36 -22.97
C ASP A 107 16.95 9.67 -23.26
N SER A 108 15.85 9.59 -24.01
CA SER A 108 15.01 10.76 -24.32
C SER A 108 14.29 11.28 -23.08
N LEU A 109 13.71 10.40 -22.26
CA LEU A 109 13.05 10.79 -21.01
C LEU A 109 14.06 11.41 -20.03
N PHE A 110 15.25 10.81 -19.88
CA PHE A 110 16.32 11.35 -19.04
C PHE A 110 16.76 12.76 -19.49
N SER A 111 16.91 12.96 -20.80
CA SER A 111 17.22 14.27 -21.37
C SER A 111 16.08 15.27 -21.14
N PHE A 112 14.83 14.82 -21.24
CA PHE A 112 13.64 15.65 -21.03
C PHE A 112 13.52 16.12 -19.58
N THR A 113 13.62 15.20 -18.61
CA THR A 113 13.54 15.52 -17.18
C THR A 113 14.71 16.41 -16.73
N THR A 114 15.93 16.14 -17.21
CA THR A 114 17.11 16.97 -16.95
C THR A 114 16.91 18.39 -17.48
N TYR A 115 16.46 18.53 -18.73
CA TYR A 115 16.23 19.84 -19.34
C TYR A 115 15.16 20.63 -18.60
N ILE A 116 14.04 19.99 -18.24
CA ILE A 116 12.97 20.64 -17.48
C ILE A 116 13.49 21.10 -16.14
N CYS A 117 14.14 20.24 -15.36
CA CYS A 117 14.69 20.59 -14.04
C CYS A 117 15.55 21.85 -14.10
N VAL A 118 16.48 21.93 -15.06
CA VAL A 118 17.37 23.10 -15.18
C VAL A 118 16.63 24.35 -15.65
N LYS A 119 15.60 24.22 -16.49
CA LYS A 119 14.84 25.36 -17.01
C LYS A 119 13.77 25.88 -16.05
N SER A 120 13.23 25.01 -15.21
CA SER A 120 12.23 25.37 -14.20
C SER A 120 12.85 25.85 -12.89
N SER A 121 14.14 25.60 -12.67
CA SER A 121 14.84 25.95 -11.42
C SER A 121 15.84 27.09 -11.58
N THR A 122 16.00 27.87 -10.52
CA THR A 122 17.06 28.85 -10.34
C THR A 122 18.39 28.17 -9.99
N ALA A 123 19.51 28.86 -10.20
CA ALA A 123 20.83 28.32 -9.84
C ALA A 123 20.92 27.95 -8.35
N ALA A 124 20.34 28.77 -7.46
CA ALA A 124 20.32 28.54 -6.02
C ALA A 124 19.53 27.29 -5.63
N GLU A 125 18.47 26.93 -6.36
CA GLU A 125 17.68 25.72 -6.12
C GLU A 125 18.43 24.44 -6.50
N LEU A 126 19.40 24.52 -7.43
CA LEU A 126 20.22 23.38 -7.87
C LEU A 126 21.48 23.18 -7.01
N GLU A 127 21.75 24.06 -6.05
CA GLU A 127 22.89 23.93 -5.14
C GLU A 127 22.68 22.82 -4.10
N ARG A 128 23.76 22.08 -3.79
CA ARG A 128 23.77 21.04 -2.76
C ARG A 128 23.69 21.61 -1.34
N CYS A 129 24.40 22.71 -1.09
CA CYS A 129 24.64 23.22 0.26
C CYS A 129 23.86 24.51 0.50
N VAL A 130 23.08 24.54 1.59
CA VAL A 130 22.26 25.70 1.99
C VAL A 130 22.65 26.18 3.37
N ASP A 131 22.30 27.43 3.69
CA ASP A 131 22.53 27.97 5.03
C ASP A 131 21.69 27.25 6.09
N SER A 132 22.18 27.21 7.32
CA SER A 132 21.51 26.57 8.45
C SER A 132 20.24 27.27 8.91
N SER A 133 19.84 28.38 8.29
CA SER A 133 18.55 29.05 8.50
C SER A 133 17.53 28.71 7.41
N SER A 134 17.97 28.12 6.29
CA SER A 134 17.09 27.77 5.16
C SER A 134 16.04 26.72 5.54
N THR A 135 14.86 26.86 4.95
CA THR A 135 13.76 25.87 4.99
C THR A 135 14.13 24.56 4.28
N ASP A 136 15.06 24.64 3.32
CA ASP A 136 15.50 23.50 2.52
C ASP A 136 16.63 22.71 3.20
N ALA A 137 17.13 23.15 4.36
CA ALA A 137 18.17 22.45 5.08
C ALA A 137 17.64 21.15 5.70
N VAL A 138 18.36 20.04 5.53
CA VAL A 138 18.07 18.79 6.24
C VAL A 138 18.60 18.91 7.66
N ARG A 139 17.70 18.80 8.63
CA ARG A 139 17.99 18.89 10.06
C ARG A 139 17.52 17.65 10.78
N ASP A 140 18.25 17.28 11.81
CA ASP A 140 17.88 16.25 12.76
C ASP A 140 16.77 16.75 13.71
N ILE A 141 16.35 15.86 14.60
CA ILE A 141 15.31 16.11 15.60
C ILE A 141 15.66 17.24 16.59
N ASN A 142 16.94 17.60 16.71
CA ASN A 142 17.42 18.68 17.57
C ASN A 142 17.61 19.99 16.81
N GLY A 143 17.22 20.04 15.52
CA GLY A 143 17.38 21.19 14.65
C GLY A 143 18.80 21.41 14.15
N LYS A 144 19.70 20.44 14.36
CA LYS A 144 21.09 20.48 13.87
C LYS A 144 21.15 19.89 12.46
N CYS A 145 22.00 20.44 11.62
CA CYS A 145 22.12 19.97 10.25
C CYS A 145 22.69 18.55 10.16
N VAL A 146 22.05 17.73 9.34
CA VAL A 146 22.53 16.38 9.02
C VAL A 146 23.69 16.52 8.04
N GLY A 147 24.84 15.95 8.41
CA GLY A 147 26.06 16.00 7.62
C GLY A 147 26.36 14.67 6.91
N MET A 148 26.84 14.77 5.67
CA MET A 148 27.58 13.70 5.01
C MET A 148 29.08 13.82 5.33
N LEU A 149 29.81 12.71 5.25
CA LEU A 149 31.25 12.61 5.52
C LEU A 149 32.07 12.41 4.23
N ASP A 150 31.50 12.79 3.09
CA ASP A 150 32.17 12.73 1.78
C ASP A 150 33.14 13.89 1.57
N GLY A 151 34.02 13.76 0.57
CA GLY A 151 35.12 14.71 0.33
C GLY A 151 34.71 16.15 0.02
N ASN A 152 33.45 16.39 -0.36
CA ASN A 152 32.87 17.73 -0.59
C ASN A 152 31.63 17.98 0.29
N SER A 153 31.68 17.51 1.55
CA SER A 153 30.60 17.66 2.52
C SER A 153 30.23 19.13 2.76
N CYS A 154 28.93 19.45 2.76
CA CYS A 154 28.45 20.79 3.12
C CYS A 154 28.85 21.19 4.55
N SER A 155 29.00 20.22 5.46
CA SER A 155 29.39 20.47 6.84
C SER A 155 30.82 21.03 6.95
N SER A 156 31.72 20.63 6.04
CA SER A 156 33.09 21.18 5.97
C SER A 156 33.11 22.66 5.56
N GLN A 157 32.04 23.13 4.91
CA GLN A 157 31.86 24.51 4.44
C GLN A 157 31.03 25.36 5.43
N GLY A 158 30.70 24.83 6.62
CA GLY A 158 29.82 25.49 7.58
C GLY A 158 28.36 25.58 7.14
N LYS A 159 27.96 24.80 6.14
CA LYS A 159 26.61 24.76 5.57
C LYS A 159 25.92 23.44 5.85
N CYS A 160 24.64 23.38 5.51
CA CYS A 160 23.79 22.21 5.69
C CYS A 160 23.52 21.55 4.34
N GLU A 161 23.36 20.22 4.35
CA GLU A 161 22.88 19.51 3.18
C GLU A 161 21.45 19.96 2.85
N ARG A 162 21.19 20.27 1.58
CA ARG A 162 19.83 20.53 1.09
C ARG A 162 19.00 19.25 1.07
N ARG A 163 17.69 19.35 1.30
CA ARG A 163 16.70 18.32 0.94
C ARG A 163 16.89 17.90 -0.52
N SER A 164 16.47 16.67 -0.85
CA SER A 164 16.47 16.20 -2.23
C SER A 164 15.70 17.17 -3.14
N ASN A 165 16.18 17.31 -4.36
CA ASN A 165 15.59 18.14 -5.41
C ASN A 165 15.77 17.43 -6.76
N CYS A 166 15.48 18.12 -7.85
CA CYS A 166 15.57 17.52 -9.18
C CYS A 166 17.01 17.22 -9.66
N LYS A 167 18.07 17.68 -8.97
CA LYS A 167 19.50 17.38 -9.28
C LYS A 167 20.15 16.47 -8.24
N TRP A 168 19.91 16.68 -6.95
CA TRP A 168 20.58 16.03 -5.83
C TRP A 168 19.66 15.02 -5.16
N ASP A 169 20.17 13.80 -5.03
CA ASP A 169 19.48 12.68 -4.38
C ASP A 169 19.36 12.89 -2.86
N ASP A 170 18.73 11.99 -2.12
CA ASP A 170 18.53 12.09 -0.67
C ASP A 170 19.85 12.12 0.11
N VAL A 171 19.82 12.76 1.29
CA VAL A 171 20.98 12.86 2.18
C VAL A 171 21.12 11.55 2.96
N ILE A 172 22.30 10.93 2.90
CA ILE A 172 22.63 9.73 3.68
C ILE A 172 23.40 10.17 4.94
N PRO A 173 22.80 10.13 6.15
CA PRO A 173 23.46 10.58 7.37
C PRO A 173 24.78 9.82 7.60
N GLY A 174 25.90 10.54 7.74
CA GLY A 174 27.21 9.93 7.95
C GLY A 174 27.78 9.16 6.74
N GLY A 175 27.13 9.26 5.56
CA GLY A 175 27.59 8.62 4.34
C GLY A 175 28.96 9.12 3.90
N LYS A 176 29.85 8.20 3.51
CA LYS A 176 31.22 8.52 3.08
C LYS A 176 31.36 8.67 1.56
N ASP A 177 30.43 8.09 0.82
CA ASP A 177 30.39 8.19 -0.63
C ASP A 177 29.80 9.53 -1.07
N ALA A 178 30.23 10.01 -2.24
CA ALA A 178 29.71 11.24 -2.81
C ALA A 178 28.20 11.14 -3.01
N ARG A 179 27.47 12.16 -2.55
CA ARG A 179 26.01 12.26 -2.74
C ARG A 179 25.67 12.13 -4.23
N ARG A 180 24.76 11.21 -4.56
CA ARG A 180 24.35 10.96 -5.94
C ARG A 180 23.74 12.23 -6.56
N GLN A 181 24.22 12.55 -7.76
CA GLN A 181 23.58 13.52 -8.64
C GLN A 181 22.73 12.73 -9.65
N LEU A 182 21.50 13.17 -9.88
CA LEU A 182 20.62 12.59 -10.90
C LEU A 182 21.15 12.87 -12.30
N PHE A 183 21.81 14.01 -12.49
CA PHE A 183 22.48 14.37 -13.73
C PHE A 183 23.69 15.29 -13.45
N THR A 184 24.67 15.24 -14.34
CA THR A 184 25.87 16.07 -14.34
C THR A 184 25.72 17.30 -15.23
N ASP A 185 26.67 18.23 -15.18
CA ASP A 185 26.64 19.41 -16.07
C ASP A 185 26.88 19.03 -17.56
N GLU A 186 27.54 17.89 -17.82
CA GLU A 186 27.68 17.31 -19.17
C GLU A 186 26.32 16.81 -19.68
N ASP A 187 25.55 16.15 -18.80
CA ASP A 187 24.19 15.70 -19.12
C ASP A 187 23.28 16.89 -19.44
N VAL A 188 23.41 18.03 -18.75
CA VAL A 188 22.66 19.26 -19.07
C VAL A 188 22.95 19.74 -20.48
N THR A 189 24.21 19.69 -20.90
CA THR A 189 24.63 20.08 -22.26
C THR A 189 24.04 19.13 -23.30
N THR A 190 24.11 17.83 -23.04
CA THR A 190 23.53 16.79 -23.89
C THR A 190 22.01 16.93 -23.99
N ALA A 191 21.33 17.10 -22.86
CA ALA A 191 19.88 17.30 -22.76
C ALA A 191 19.43 18.55 -23.52
N THR A 192 20.15 19.67 -23.36
CA THR A 192 19.85 20.93 -24.08
C THR A 192 19.99 20.76 -25.59
N LYS A 193 21.03 20.06 -26.05
CA LYS A 193 21.24 19.76 -27.48
C LYS A 193 20.16 18.79 -28.01
N TRP A 194 19.80 17.79 -27.20
CA TRP A 194 18.73 16.85 -27.52
C TRP A 194 17.39 17.57 -27.69
N MET A 195 17.00 18.40 -26.72
CA MET A 195 15.72 19.12 -26.76
C MET A 195 15.63 20.16 -27.88
N SER A 196 16.73 20.82 -28.22
CA SER A 196 16.75 21.86 -29.27
C SER A 196 16.86 21.31 -30.69
N MET A 197 17.61 20.22 -30.91
CA MET A 197 17.88 19.70 -32.26
C MET A 197 17.57 18.21 -32.42
N GLY A 198 17.92 17.38 -31.43
CA GLY A 198 17.79 15.93 -31.52
C GLY A 198 16.34 15.44 -31.59
N TYR A 199 15.52 15.83 -30.61
CA TYR A 199 14.12 15.45 -30.54
C TYR A 199 13.29 16.02 -31.71
N PRO A 200 13.39 17.32 -32.09
CA PRO A 200 12.71 17.83 -33.29
C PRO A 200 13.13 17.13 -34.58
N SER A 201 14.43 16.83 -34.76
CA SER A 201 14.93 16.07 -35.92
C SER A 201 14.31 14.67 -35.98
N SER A 202 14.08 14.04 -34.82
CA SER A 202 13.41 12.73 -34.76
C SER A 202 11.96 12.77 -35.27
N LEU A 203 11.30 13.93 -35.29
CA LEU A 203 9.94 14.12 -35.78
C LEU A 203 9.87 14.47 -37.28
N ALA A 204 11.01 14.82 -37.89
CA ALA A 204 11.08 15.19 -39.30
C ALA A 204 10.47 14.16 -40.27
N PRO A 205 10.60 12.82 -40.07
CA PRO A 205 9.97 11.83 -40.94
C PRO A 205 8.44 11.91 -41.01
N PHE A 206 7.78 12.48 -40.01
CA PHE A 206 6.32 12.64 -39.98
C PHE A 206 5.87 13.92 -40.68
N VAL A 207 6.68 14.99 -40.61
CA VAL A 207 6.35 16.29 -41.19
C VAL A 207 6.73 16.37 -42.68
N ALA A 208 7.84 15.73 -43.06
CA ALA A 208 8.42 15.86 -44.39
C ALA A 208 7.49 15.41 -45.54
N PRO A 209 6.81 14.25 -45.48
CA PRO A 209 6.00 13.78 -46.62
C PRO A 209 4.86 14.74 -46.96
N GLY A 210 4.09 15.19 -45.97
CA GLY A 210 2.99 16.13 -46.20
C GLY A 210 3.49 17.50 -46.65
N THR A 211 4.58 18.00 -46.07
CA THR A 211 5.18 19.27 -46.49
C THR A 211 5.67 19.22 -47.94
N VAL A 212 6.37 18.16 -48.34
CA VAL A 212 6.81 17.96 -49.73
C VAL A 212 5.62 17.89 -50.68
N MET A 213 4.57 17.14 -50.34
CA MET A 213 3.36 17.06 -51.16
C MET A 213 2.63 18.41 -51.28
N GLY A 214 2.59 19.20 -50.21
CA GLY A 214 2.07 20.56 -50.22
C GLY A 214 2.89 21.48 -51.16
N VAL A 215 4.22 21.46 -51.05
CA VAL A 215 5.12 22.22 -51.92
C VAL A 215 4.99 21.79 -53.39
N LEU A 216 4.95 20.49 -53.66
CA LEU A 216 4.75 19.96 -55.01
C LEU A 216 3.40 20.38 -55.59
N THR A 217 2.34 20.39 -54.78
CA THR A 217 1.01 20.87 -55.20
C THR A 217 1.03 22.37 -55.51
N ALA A 218 1.72 23.17 -54.70
CA ALA A 218 1.88 24.61 -54.95
C ALA A 218 2.69 24.90 -56.21
N LEU A 219 3.85 24.25 -56.38
CA LEU A 219 4.70 24.38 -57.58
C LEU A 219 3.98 23.87 -58.83
N GLY A 220 3.25 22.76 -58.74
CA GLY A 220 2.42 22.23 -59.82
C GLY A 220 1.33 23.21 -60.24
N CYS A 221 0.68 23.88 -59.28
CA CYS A 221 -0.29 24.93 -59.57
C CYS A 221 0.36 26.14 -60.25
N ILE A 222 1.49 26.63 -59.73
CA ILE A 222 2.23 27.75 -60.34
C ILE A 222 2.62 27.40 -61.78
N GLY A 223 3.19 26.21 -62.00
CA GLY A 223 3.53 25.72 -63.33
C GLY A 223 2.32 25.63 -64.26
N PHE A 224 1.19 25.12 -63.77
CA PHE A 224 -0.06 25.08 -64.53
C PHE A 224 -0.56 26.49 -64.91
N VAL A 225 -0.56 27.44 -63.97
CA VAL A 225 -0.98 28.82 -64.23
C VAL A 225 -0.05 29.50 -65.24
N LEU A 226 1.27 29.32 -65.12
CA LEU A 226 2.24 29.86 -66.09
C LEU A 226 2.03 29.25 -67.48
N LEU A 227 1.91 27.93 -67.59
CA LEU A 227 1.67 27.25 -68.88
C LEU A 227 0.34 27.67 -69.51
N ARG A 228 -0.71 27.87 -68.70
CA ARG A 228 -2.04 28.27 -69.17
C ARG A 228 -2.14 29.75 -69.54
N CYS A 229 -1.57 30.65 -68.72
CA CYS A 229 -1.73 32.09 -68.87
C CYS A 229 -0.65 32.73 -69.76
N VAL A 230 0.59 32.23 -69.72
CA VAL A 230 1.75 32.81 -70.44
C VAL A 230 2.01 32.07 -71.74
N PHE A 231 2.00 30.72 -71.73
CA PHE A 231 2.36 29.92 -72.90
C PHE A 231 1.16 29.38 -73.70
N ASN A 232 -0.08 29.62 -73.24
CA ASN A 232 -1.33 29.10 -73.81
C ASN A 232 -1.30 27.58 -74.10
N ARG A 233 -0.48 26.82 -73.35
CA ARG A 233 -0.37 25.34 -73.41
C ARG A 233 -1.20 24.71 -72.28
N CYS A 234 -1.31 23.39 -72.24
CA CYS A 234 -2.16 22.66 -71.26
C CYS A 234 -3.65 23.02 -71.36
N GLY A 235 -4.15 22.99 -72.60
CA GLY A 235 -5.57 23.07 -72.95
C GLY A 235 -6.10 24.46 -73.31
N GLY A 236 -5.26 25.51 -73.39
CA GLY A 236 -5.61 26.82 -73.94
C GLY A 236 -6.67 27.66 -73.20
N ARG A 237 -6.86 28.91 -73.63
CA ARG A 237 -7.90 29.85 -73.15
C ARG A 237 -9.31 29.52 -73.69
N GLU A 238 -9.38 28.82 -74.82
CA GLU A 238 -10.58 28.63 -75.64
C GLU A 238 -11.05 27.16 -75.69
N PRO A 239 -12.36 26.90 -75.82
CA PRO A 239 -12.90 25.55 -75.97
C PRO A 239 -12.56 24.93 -77.34
N ASN A 240 -12.55 23.60 -77.44
CA ASN A 240 -12.34 22.89 -78.71
C ASN A 240 -13.44 23.22 -79.73
N GLU A 241 -13.04 23.65 -80.92
CA GLU A 241 -13.93 23.98 -82.05
C GLU A 241 -14.85 22.80 -82.44
N LYS A 242 -14.36 21.55 -82.31
CA LYS A 242 -15.13 20.33 -82.64
C LYS A 242 -16.19 19.93 -81.58
N GLY A 243 -16.26 20.65 -80.47
CA GLY A 243 -17.17 20.37 -79.37
C GLY A 243 -16.82 19.14 -78.52
N TYR A 244 -17.62 18.88 -77.48
CA TYR A 244 -17.38 17.79 -76.50
C TYR A 244 -18.52 16.76 -76.49
N SER A 245 -18.20 15.49 -76.22
CA SER A 245 -19.21 14.42 -76.06
C SER A 245 -19.90 14.48 -74.69
N ARG A 246 -21.04 13.78 -74.54
CA ARG A 246 -21.72 13.65 -73.24
C ARG A 246 -20.84 12.96 -72.19
N CYS A 247 -20.10 11.93 -72.58
CA CYS A 247 -19.17 11.23 -71.69
C CYS A 247 -18.02 12.15 -71.23
N ASP A 248 -17.56 13.07 -72.09
CA ASP A 248 -16.54 14.05 -71.74
C ASP A 248 -16.99 15.04 -70.66
N ILE A 249 -18.29 15.22 -70.47
CA ILE A 249 -18.85 16.12 -69.45
C ILE A 249 -19.28 15.33 -68.21
N ILE A 250 -19.89 14.15 -68.40
CA ILE A 250 -20.44 13.34 -67.30
C ILE A 250 -19.35 12.76 -66.41
N ILE A 251 -18.24 12.24 -66.97
CA ILE A 251 -17.19 11.58 -66.17
C ILE A 251 -16.51 12.55 -65.18
N PRO A 252 -16.06 13.75 -65.60
CA PRO A 252 -15.53 14.73 -64.66
C PRO A 252 -16.58 15.25 -63.67
N THR A 253 -17.85 15.32 -64.08
CA THR A 253 -18.95 15.74 -63.19
C THR A 253 -19.19 14.71 -62.08
N LEU A 254 -19.27 13.42 -62.40
CA LEU A 254 -19.41 12.35 -61.42
C LEU A 254 -18.19 12.28 -60.50
N THR A 255 -16.98 12.41 -61.05
CA THR A 255 -15.74 12.46 -60.25
C THR A 255 -15.77 13.63 -59.27
N PHE A 256 -16.17 14.82 -59.73
CA PHE A 256 -16.33 16.00 -58.87
C PHE A 256 -17.34 15.72 -57.74
N LEU A 257 -18.52 15.18 -58.05
CA LEU A 257 -19.57 14.91 -57.05
C LEU A 257 -19.17 13.84 -56.02
N VAL A 258 -18.51 12.76 -56.43
CA VAL A 258 -18.03 11.71 -55.51
C VAL A 258 -16.95 12.26 -54.59
N CYS A 259 -15.98 13.01 -55.13
CA CYS A 259 -14.96 13.66 -54.32
C CYS A 259 -15.56 14.72 -53.39
N SER A 260 -16.56 15.48 -53.82
CA SER A 260 -17.33 16.42 -52.99
C SER A 260 -18.03 15.73 -51.81
N LEU A 261 -18.61 14.54 -52.03
CA LEU A 261 -19.20 13.74 -50.96
C LEU A 261 -18.14 13.24 -49.97
N ALA A 262 -16.98 12.80 -50.46
CA ALA A 262 -15.88 12.38 -49.62
C ALA A 262 -15.35 13.54 -48.74
N VAL A 263 -15.20 14.75 -49.31
CA VAL A 263 -14.83 15.97 -48.57
C VAL A 263 -15.86 16.28 -47.47
N PHE A 264 -17.15 16.13 -47.76
CA PHE A 264 -18.22 16.31 -46.76
C PHE A 264 -18.13 15.29 -45.62
N ILE A 265 -17.94 14.00 -45.94
CA ILE A 265 -17.77 12.95 -44.94
C ILE A 265 -16.55 13.24 -44.05
N CYS A 266 -15.41 13.60 -44.64
CA CYS A 266 -14.20 13.98 -43.90
C CYS A 266 -14.44 15.19 -42.97
N MET A 267 -15.22 16.18 -43.40
CA MET A 267 -15.58 17.32 -42.54
C MET A 267 -16.45 16.87 -41.34
N CYS A 268 -17.48 16.05 -41.56
CA CYS A 268 -18.34 15.56 -40.48
C CYS A 268 -17.55 14.75 -39.44
N ILE A 269 -16.65 13.87 -39.91
CA ILE A 269 -15.78 13.07 -39.04
C ILE A 269 -14.83 13.99 -38.27
N THR A 270 -14.17 14.93 -38.94
CA THR A 270 -13.26 15.88 -38.26
C THR A 270 -13.99 16.74 -37.23
N ALA A 271 -15.19 17.23 -37.52
CA ALA A 271 -15.97 18.00 -36.57
C ALA A 271 -16.31 17.19 -35.30
N ALA A 272 -16.70 15.92 -35.46
CA ALA A 272 -16.98 15.01 -34.35
C ALA A 272 -15.71 14.63 -33.56
N LEU A 273 -14.57 14.47 -34.23
CA LEU A 273 -13.29 14.15 -33.55
C LEU A 273 -12.68 15.36 -32.86
N ASN A 274 -12.90 16.58 -33.36
CA ASN A 274 -12.32 17.80 -32.82
C ASN A 274 -12.89 18.18 -31.46
N THR A 275 -14.19 17.93 -31.21
CA THR A 275 -14.77 18.06 -29.86
C THR A 275 -14.11 17.07 -28.91
N ASN A 276 -13.93 15.83 -29.33
CA ASN A 276 -13.31 14.78 -28.51
C ASN A 276 -11.83 15.04 -28.16
N ILE A 277 -11.08 15.81 -28.97
CA ILE A 277 -9.70 16.22 -28.61
C ILE A 277 -9.71 17.26 -27.48
N SER A 278 -10.65 18.21 -27.53
CA SER A 278 -10.75 19.23 -26.49
C SER A 278 -11.10 18.56 -25.16
N ASP A 279 -12.16 17.75 -25.17
CA ASP A 279 -12.61 16.98 -24.01
C ASP A 279 -11.52 16.02 -23.53
N GLY A 280 -10.84 15.33 -24.46
CA GLY A 280 -9.78 14.38 -24.12
C GLY A 280 -8.55 15.00 -23.47
N VAL A 281 -8.12 16.20 -23.88
CA VAL A 281 -7.00 16.88 -23.21
C VAL A 281 -7.44 17.50 -21.88
N GLU A 282 -8.67 18.01 -21.80
CA GLU A 282 -9.25 18.45 -20.53
C GLU A 282 -9.32 17.28 -19.53
N ASP A 283 -9.72 16.09 -19.98
CA ASP A 283 -9.72 14.86 -19.19
C ASP A 283 -8.32 14.45 -18.72
N VAL A 284 -7.29 14.58 -19.57
CA VAL A 284 -5.90 14.31 -19.20
C VAL A 284 -5.44 15.28 -18.11
N LEU A 285 -5.68 16.58 -18.29
CA LEU A 285 -5.27 17.62 -17.34
C LEU A 285 -6.04 17.50 -16.02
N TYR A 286 -7.35 17.23 -16.08
CA TYR A 286 -8.18 16.96 -14.92
C TYR A 286 -7.72 15.71 -14.17
N SER A 287 -7.51 14.59 -14.87
CA SER A 287 -7.05 13.35 -14.25
C SER A 287 -5.65 13.49 -13.64
N LEU A 288 -4.76 14.26 -14.28
CA LEU A 288 -3.44 14.58 -13.73
C LEU A 288 -3.57 15.42 -12.45
N LYS A 289 -4.42 16.45 -12.46
CA LYS A 289 -4.71 17.27 -11.28
C LYS A 289 -5.32 16.44 -10.15
N ALA A 290 -6.33 15.62 -10.45
CA ALA A 290 -6.96 14.71 -9.49
C ALA A 290 -5.94 13.70 -8.92
N THR A 291 -5.00 13.21 -9.74
CA THR A 291 -3.93 12.30 -9.28
C THR A 291 -2.98 12.99 -8.30
N LEU A 292 -2.58 14.24 -8.59
CA LEU A 292 -1.73 15.02 -7.68
C LEU A 292 -2.47 15.43 -6.40
N GLU A 293 -3.76 15.74 -6.49
CA GLU A 293 -4.62 16.00 -5.35
C GLU A 293 -4.79 14.74 -4.49
N ASN A 294 -4.99 13.57 -5.11
CA ASN A 294 -5.02 12.28 -4.42
C ASN A 294 -3.70 11.94 -3.74
N ALA A 295 -2.56 12.28 -4.36
CA ALA A 295 -1.26 12.15 -3.72
C ALA A 295 -1.17 13.04 -2.46
N ASN A 296 -1.68 14.27 -2.50
CA ASN A 296 -1.76 15.15 -1.33
C ASN A 296 -2.71 14.62 -0.25
N ILE A 297 -3.87 14.09 -0.64
CA ILE A 297 -4.83 13.43 0.26
C ILE A 297 -4.18 12.21 0.93
N PHE A 298 -3.48 11.38 0.16
CA PHE A 298 -2.74 10.23 0.67
C PHE A 298 -1.66 10.66 1.67
N VAL A 299 -0.86 11.68 1.32
CA VAL A 299 0.13 12.28 2.21
C VAL A 299 -0.51 12.74 3.51
N ALA A 300 -1.65 13.44 3.46
CA ALA A 300 -2.37 13.90 4.66
C ALA A 300 -2.92 12.74 5.49
N ASN A 301 -3.55 11.75 4.85
CA ASN A 301 -4.12 10.56 5.47
C ASN A 301 -3.06 9.70 6.20
N LEU A 302 -1.80 9.78 5.79
CA LEU A 302 -0.66 9.12 6.44
C LEU A 302 0.07 10.02 7.46
N LEU A 303 0.24 11.31 7.18
CA LEU A 303 0.93 12.25 8.07
C LEU A 303 0.21 12.42 9.41
N ILE A 304 -1.12 12.44 9.42
CA ILE A 304 -1.91 12.58 10.64
C ILE A 304 -1.58 11.45 11.63
N PRO A 305 -1.77 10.16 11.29
CA PRO A 305 -1.47 9.08 12.22
C PRO A 305 0.02 8.94 12.54
N LEU A 306 0.95 9.27 11.62
CA LEU A 306 2.38 9.25 11.92
C LEU A 306 2.78 10.30 12.95
N ASN A 307 2.25 11.52 12.86
CA ASN A 307 2.48 12.58 13.86
C ASN A 307 1.86 12.22 15.21
N SER A 308 0.66 11.64 15.20
CA SER A 308 0.02 11.12 16.41
C SER A 308 0.87 10.02 17.05
N ALA A 309 1.36 9.05 16.27
CA ALA A 309 2.23 7.98 16.75
C ALA A 309 3.53 8.53 17.37
N ALA A 310 4.21 9.47 16.72
CA ALA A 310 5.42 10.08 17.29
C ALA A 310 5.15 10.79 18.64
N THR A 311 4.02 11.49 18.74
CA THR A 311 3.60 12.19 19.96
C THR A 311 3.23 11.21 21.08
N GLU A 312 2.40 10.22 20.75
CA GLU A 312 1.91 9.23 21.71
C GLU A 312 3.01 8.26 22.16
N LEU A 313 4.02 7.98 21.32
CA LEU A 313 5.21 7.22 21.70
C LEU A 313 5.95 7.89 22.85
N THR A 314 6.12 9.21 22.80
CA THR A 314 6.79 9.96 23.87
C THR A 314 6.02 9.84 25.19
N VAL A 315 4.68 9.95 25.12
CA VAL A 315 3.81 9.82 26.29
C VAL A 315 3.83 8.39 26.84
N ALA A 316 3.68 7.39 25.98
CA ALA A 316 3.70 5.98 26.34
C ALA A 316 5.07 5.57 26.92
N SER A 317 6.17 5.96 26.29
CA SER A 317 7.53 5.69 26.75
C SER A 317 7.79 6.22 28.15
N LYS A 318 7.42 7.48 28.42
CA LYS A 318 7.55 8.08 29.74
C LYS A 318 6.69 7.34 30.78
N LEU A 319 5.46 6.97 30.42
CA LEU A 319 4.55 6.27 31.31
C LEU A 319 5.04 4.85 31.63
N VAL A 320 5.42 4.06 30.63
CA VAL A 320 6.00 2.71 30.79
C VAL A 320 7.26 2.77 31.63
N SER A 321 8.18 3.70 31.32
CA SER A 321 9.43 3.86 32.08
C SER A 321 9.18 4.21 33.55
N THR A 322 8.12 4.96 33.86
CA THR A 322 7.80 5.38 35.23
C THR A 322 7.10 4.26 36.00
N GLN A 323 6.06 3.65 35.40
CA GLN A 323 5.22 2.65 36.04
C GLN A 323 5.94 1.30 36.21
N LEU A 324 6.87 0.96 35.31
CA LEU A 324 7.56 -0.34 35.30
C LEU A 324 9.03 -0.26 35.74
N LYS A 325 9.48 0.86 36.33
CA LYS A 325 10.89 1.08 36.71
C LYS A 325 11.43 -0.02 37.65
N ASN A 326 10.63 -0.41 38.64
CA ASN A 326 11.02 -1.36 39.67
C ASN A 326 10.23 -2.68 39.51
N SER A 327 10.22 -3.24 38.31
CA SER A 327 9.47 -4.47 37.99
C SER A 327 10.30 -5.76 38.08
N ASP A 328 11.58 -5.67 38.41
CA ASP A 328 12.51 -6.81 38.41
C ASP A 328 12.16 -7.88 39.46
N TRP A 329 11.39 -7.50 40.50
CA TRP A 329 10.84 -8.43 41.50
C TRP A 329 9.93 -9.48 40.87
N ILE A 330 9.30 -9.23 39.71
CA ILE A 330 8.41 -10.20 39.07
C ILE A 330 9.17 -11.49 38.77
N ALA A 331 10.33 -11.39 38.11
CA ALA A 331 11.16 -12.54 37.77
C ALA A 331 11.86 -13.12 39.01
N ALA A 332 12.39 -12.26 39.89
CA ALA A 332 13.15 -12.70 41.07
C ALA A 332 12.28 -13.44 42.10
N ASP A 333 11.10 -12.89 42.43
CA ASP A 333 10.18 -13.49 43.39
C ASP A 333 9.51 -14.73 42.79
N GLY A 334 9.16 -14.72 41.50
CA GLY A 334 8.63 -15.90 40.80
C GLY A 334 9.61 -17.07 40.78
N ALA A 335 10.90 -16.81 40.53
CA ALA A 335 11.95 -17.82 40.62
C ALA A 335 12.15 -18.32 42.06
N THR A 336 11.97 -17.46 43.05
CA THR A 336 12.05 -17.84 44.47
C THR A 336 10.88 -18.74 44.88
N LEU A 337 9.66 -18.42 44.47
CA LEU A 337 8.48 -19.26 44.71
C LEU A 337 8.63 -20.65 44.09
N ARG A 338 9.12 -20.73 42.83
CA ARG A 338 9.42 -22.03 42.19
C ARG A 338 10.42 -22.85 43.00
N ARG A 339 11.47 -22.21 43.53
CA ARG A 339 12.44 -22.90 44.40
C ARG A 339 11.80 -23.38 45.70
N MET A 340 10.96 -22.57 46.35
CA MET A 340 10.23 -22.99 47.56
C MET A 340 9.35 -24.21 47.30
N ILE A 341 8.61 -24.22 46.18
CA ILE A 341 7.77 -25.36 45.77
C ILE A 341 8.61 -26.60 45.48
N ALA A 342 9.74 -26.44 44.77
CA ALA A 342 10.66 -27.54 44.47
C ALA A 342 11.30 -28.11 45.75
N ASP A 343 11.71 -27.26 46.68
CA ASP A 343 12.25 -27.66 47.98
C ASP A 343 11.20 -28.37 48.83
N PHE A 344 9.94 -27.92 48.82
CA PHE A 344 8.82 -28.62 49.46
C PHE A 344 8.64 -30.02 48.88
N GLY A 345 8.64 -30.14 47.54
CA GLY A 345 8.63 -31.41 46.85
C GLY A 345 9.78 -32.31 47.29
N ARG A 346 11.01 -31.79 47.30
CA ARG A 346 12.21 -32.54 47.70
C ARG A 346 12.17 -33.03 49.15
N ILE A 347 11.62 -32.23 50.07
CA ILE A 347 11.57 -32.57 51.49
C ILE A 347 10.52 -33.66 51.75
N TYR A 348 9.32 -33.55 51.16
CA TYR A 348 8.19 -34.41 51.54
C TYR A 348 7.87 -35.53 50.54
N TYR A 349 8.27 -35.42 49.27
CA TYR A 349 8.06 -36.49 48.30
C TYR A 349 9.02 -37.65 48.56
N HIS A 350 8.48 -38.87 48.69
CA HIS A 350 9.23 -40.06 49.10
C HIS A 350 10.07 -39.83 50.36
N HIS A 351 9.54 -39.08 51.33
CA HIS A 351 10.17 -38.98 52.64
C HIS A 351 10.48 -40.39 53.19
N GLY A 352 11.68 -40.55 53.76
CA GLY A 352 12.14 -41.83 54.30
C GLY A 352 11.27 -42.35 55.44
N ALA A 353 11.55 -43.57 55.88
CA ALA A 353 10.81 -44.18 56.98
C ALA A 353 11.10 -43.49 58.33
N PHE A 354 10.26 -43.81 59.32
CA PHE A 354 10.41 -43.38 60.72
C PHE A 354 10.80 -44.58 61.59
N PRO A 355 11.58 -44.37 62.67
CA PRO A 355 11.96 -43.06 63.25
C PRO A 355 13.16 -42.38 62.60
N THR A 356 13.98 -43.09 61.81
CA THR A 356 15.11 -42.52 61.08
C THR A 356 14.95 -42.77 59.58
N LEU A 357 15.43 -41.83 58.75
CA LEU A 357 15.39 -41.95 57.28
C LEU A 357 16.12 -43.20 56.74
N THR A 358 16.98 -43.82 57.55
CA THR A 358 17.75 -45.04 57.26
C THR A 358 17.02 -46.33 57.64
N CYS A 359 15.88 -46.22 58.33
CA CYS A 359 15.08 -47.34 58.75
C CYS A 359 14.39 -48.00 57.53
N ASP A 360 14.36 -49.33 57.46
CA ASP A 360 13.70 -50.08 56.40
C ASP A 360 12.70 -51.09 56.99
N PRO A 361 11.39 -50.92 56.77
CA PRO A 361 10.39 -51.85 57.30
C PRO A 361 10.50 -53.29 56.78
N ALA A 362 11.26 -53.55 55.72
CA ALA A 362 11.54 -54.91 55.25
C ALA A 362 12.71 -55.59 55.96
N THR A 363 13.69 -54.83 56.47
CA THR A 363 14.96 -55.39 56.97
C THR A 363 15.35 -54.96 58.38
N SER A 364 14.77 -53.90 58.92
CA SER A 364 15.11 -53.40 60.25
C SER A 364 14.57 -54.33 61.35
N GLU A 365 15.43 -54.65 62.32
CA GLU A 365 15.04 -55.42 63.52
C GLU A 365 14.19 -54.57 64.49
N ALA A 366 14.30 -53.24 64.40
CA ALA A 366 13.51 -52.26 65.14
C ALA A 366 12.21 -51.91 64.41
N PHE A 367 11.21 -51.40 65.15
CA PHE A 367 9.95 -50.98 64.53
C PHE A 367 10.19 -49.84 63.54
N CYS A 368 9.68 -50.02 62.33
CA CYS A 368 9.85 -49.08 61.24
C CYS A 368 8.53 -48.83 60.53
N MET A 369 8.28 -47.59 60.12
CA MET A 369 7.10 -47.23 59.32
C MET A 369 7.48 -46.34 58.14
N THR A 370 7.10 -46.73 56.93
CA THR A 370 7.24 -45.87 55.75
C THR A 370 6.25 -44.71 55.79
N CYS A 371 6.61 -43.55 55.24
CA CYS A 371 5.60 -42.54 54.95
C CYS A 371 4.62 -43.07 53.88
N PRO A 372 3.30 -43.04 54.11
CA PRO A 372 2.31 -43.53 53.16
C PRO A 372 2.24 -42.63 51.91
N ASP A 373 1.92 -43.22 50.75
CA ASP A 373 1.74 -42.48 49.48
C ASP A 373 0.71 -41.35 49.60
N ARG A 374 -0.33 -41.56 50.43
CA ARG A 374 -1.36 -40.56 50.72
C ARG A 374 -0.79 -39.26 51.29
N VAL A 375 0.35 -39.30 51.98
CA VAL A 375 0.97 -38.11 52.61
C VAL A 375 2.21 -37.67 51.83
N CYS A 376 3.13 -38.59 51.55
CA CYS A 376 4.44 -38.31 50.96
C CYS A 376 4.57 -38.70 49.47
N GLY A 377 3.46 -38.98 48.79
CA GLY A 377 3.47 -39.52 47.43
C GLY A 377 2.75 -38.65 46.41
N SER A 378 1.71 -39.22 45.80
CA SER A 378 0.97 -38.59 44.71
C SER A 378 0.44 -37.17 45.00
N PRO A 379 -0.06 -36.82 46.20
CA PRO A 379 -0.57 -35.47 46.45
C PRO A 379 0.52 -34.39 46.44
N VAL A 380 1.73 -34.69 46.92
CA VAL A 380 2.89 -33.76 46.88
C VAL A 380 3.27 -33.46 45.43
N THR A 381 3.35 -34.51 44.60
CA THR A 381 3.67 -34.35 43.17
C THR A 381 2.60 -33.55 42.44
N PHE A 382 1.32 -33.81 42.74
CA PHE A 382 0.21 -33.06 42.18
C PHE A 382 0.28 -31.57 42.57
N PHE A 383 0.59 -31.26 43.83
CA PHE A 383 0.75 -29.88 44.29
C PHE A 383 1.89 -29.17 43.54
N VAL A 384 3.08 -29.78 43.46
CA VAL A 384 4.24 -29.20 42.77
C VAL A 384 3.94 -28.93 41.29
N ASN A 385 3.36 -29.89 40.57
CA ASN A 385 3.09 -29.73 39.14
C ASN A 385 2.01 -28.67 38.86
N ASN A 386 0.93 -28.63 39.67
CA ASN A 386 -0.13 -27.65 39.45
C ASN A 386 0.29 -26.23 39.84
N THR A 387 1.12 -26.08 40.86
CA THR A 387 1.64 -24.75 41.24
C THR A 387 2.60 -24.21 40.18
N ASP A 388 3.47 -25.03 39.59
CA ASP A 388 4.33 -24.59 38.48
C ASP A 388 3.53 -24.21 37.22
N ALA A 389 2.50 -25.00 36.89
CA ALA A 389 1.56 -24.67 35.82
C ALA A 389 0.84 -23.33 36.10
N ALA A 390 0.39 -23.10 37.34
CA ALA A 390 -0.27 -21.86 37.74
C ALA A 390 0.67 -20.66 37.63
N ILE A 391 1.96 -20.76 38.00
CA ILE A 391 2.93 -19.67 37.82
C ILE A 391 3.09 -19.33 36.34
N SER A 392 3.19 -20.35 35.48
CA SER A 392 3.38 -20.19 34.04
C SER A 392 2.19 -19.51 33.35
N THR A 393 0.96 -19.75 33.81
CA THR A 393 -0.26 -19.13 33.26
C THR A 393 -0.62 -17.78 33.89
N SER A 394 0.19 -17.27 34.82
CA SER A 394 -0.13 -16.07 35.60
C SER A 394 1.03 -15.06 35.68
N SER A 395 2.00 -15.27 36.56
CA SER A 395 3.09 -14.31 36.79
C SER A 395 4.05 -14.22 35.61
N ASP A 396 4.29 -15.34 34.92
CA ASP A 396 5.14 -15.35 33.72
C ASP A 396 4.50 -14.51 32.61
N VAL A 397 3.19 -14.67 32.36
CA VAL A 397 2.43 -13.84 31.40
C VAL A 397 2.53 -12.35 31.74
N VAL A 398 2.39 -11.99 33.02
CA VAL A 398 2.55 -10.60 33.47
C VAL A 398 3.99 -10.12 33.26
N GLY A 399 4.99 -10.96 33.52
CA GLY A 399 6.40 -10.68 33.29
C GLY A 399 6.75 -10.49 31.83
N ASP A 400 6.23 -11.33 30.94
CA ASP A 400 6.42 -11.23 29.49
C ASP A 400 5.81 -9.93 28.94
N SER A 401 4.59 -9.59 29.38
CA SER A 401 3.94 -8.31 29.03
C SER A 401 4.77 -7.10 29.47
N VAL A 402 5.30 -7.11 30.70
CA VAL A 402 6.17 -6.03 31.22
C VAL A 402 7.46 -5.93 30.41
N THR A 403 8.08 -7.06 30.07
CA THR A 403 9.34 -7.11 29.33
C THR A 403 9.14 -6.61 27.90
N LEU A 404 8.04 -7.00 27.24
CA LEU A 404 7.67 -6.49 25.92
C LEU A 404 7.49 -4.97 25.93
N LEU A 405 6.75 -4.44 26.91
CA LEU A 405 6.54 -2.98 27.02
C LEU A 405 7.84 -2.22 27.26
N LYS A 406 8.72 -2.70 28.16
CA LYS A 406 10.04 -2.09 28.40
C LYS A 406 10.91 -2.15 27.13
N SER A 407 10.90 -3.26 26.42
CA SER A 407 11.63 -3.43 25.16
C SER A 407 11.14 -2.44 24.09
N ALA A 408 9.84 -2.43 23.81
CA ALA A 408 9.24 -1.60 22.75
C ALA A 408 9.33 -0.10 23.03
N PHE A 409 9.04 0.33 24.26
CA PHE A 409 8.86 1.74 24.58
C PHE A 409 10.07 2.39 25.25
N VAL A 410 10.95 1.63 25.91
CA VAL A 410 12.10 2.18 26.64
C VAL A 410 13.41 1.86 25.93
N ALA A 411 13.69 0.58 25.65
CA ALA A 411 14.94 0.19 25.00
C ALA A 411 14.99 0.63 23.52
N ASN A 412 13.91 0.37 22.78
CA ASN A 412 13.82 0.68 21.34
C ASN A 412 13.08 1.99 21.05
N GLY A 413 12.54 2.66 22.08
CA GLY A 413 11.66 3.82 21.90
C GLY A 413 12.33 5.01 21.20
N THR A 414 13.62 5.26 21.45
CA THR A 414 14.37 6.35 20.82
C THR A 414 14.62 6.10 19.33
N ALA A 415 14.97 4.88 18.95
CA ALA A 415 15.13 4.48 17.56
C ALA A 415 13.79 4.55 16.80
N LEU A 416 12.70 4.12 17.44
CA LEU A 416 11.35 4.21 16.88
C LEU A 416 10.90 5.67 16.68
N ASP A 417 11.12 6.55 17.67
CA ASP A 417 10.79 7.99 17.55
C ASP A 417 11.57 8.64 16.40
N SER A 418 12.87 8.36 16.29
CA SER A 418 13.71 8.85 15.19
C SER A 418 13.21 8.39 13.82
N THR A 419 12.76 7.13 13.72
CA THR A 419 12.24 6.55 12.48
C THR A 419 10.89 7.17 12.10
N LEU A 420 9.97 7.30 13.05
CA LEU A 420 8.67 7.94 12.86
C LEU A 420 8.82 9.40 12.41
N ARG A 421 9.69 10.18 13.07
CA ARG A 421 9.94 11.59 12.69
C ARG A 421 10.60 11.73 11.32
N THR A 422 11.47 10.79 10.96
CA THR A 422 12.05 10.73 9.61
C THR A 422 10.98 10.48 8.56
N ALA A 423 10.10 9.51 8.79
CA ALA A 423 8.99 9.25 7.88
C ALA A 423 8.03 10.44 7.76
N VAL A 424 7.71 11.13 8.87
CA VAL A 424 6.94 12.39 8.84
C VAL A 424 7.60 13.45 7.97
N ARG A 425 8.93 13.62 8.10
CA ARG A 425 9.69 14.59 7.31
C ARG A 425 9.66 14.24 5.82
N ASP A 426 9.85 12.98 5.47
CA ASP A 426 9.90 12.53 4.08
C ASP A 426 8.51 12.64 3.42
N MET A 427 7.44 12.28 4.13
CA MET A 427 6.06 12.48 3.66
C MET A 427 5.68 13.96 3.51
N THR A 428 6.19 14.83 4.40
CA THR A 428 6.00 16.28 4.27
C THR A 428 6.70 16.83 3.03
N ALA A 429 7.91 16.33 2.72
CA ALA A 429 8.63 16.70 1.51
C ALA A 429 7.89 16.22 0.24
N LEU A 430 7.33 15.01 0.27
CA LEU A 430 6.50 14.49 -0.82
C LEU A 430 5.28 15.40 -1.07
N GLY A 431 4.55 15.80 -0.02
CA GLY A 431 3.40 16.71 -0.16
C GLY A 431 3.79 18.08 -0.74
N ALA A 432 4.94 18.63 -0.35
CA ALA A 432 5.43 19.88 -0.94
C ALA A 432 5.75 19.73 -2.45
N SER A 433 6.33 18.60 -2.86
CA SER A 433 6.62 18.30 -4.27
C SER A 433 5.33 18.13 -5.10
N MET A 434 4.31 17.48 -4.53
CA MET A 434 3.00 17.32 -5.18
C MET A 434 2.29 18.67 -5.38
N ASN A 435 2.31 19.56 -4.37
CA ASN A 435 1.77 20.91 -4.50
C ASN A 435 2.46 21.72 -5.61
N SER A 436 3.80 21.69 -5.66
CA SER A 436 4.53 22.36 -6.74
C SER A 436 4.18 21.80 -8.12
N SER A 437 3.92 20.50 -8.21
CA SER A 437 3.48 19.86 -9.46
C SER A 437 2.06 20.31 -9.86
N MET A 438 1.16 20.53 -8.89
CA MET A 438 -0.18 21.06 -9.16
C MET A 438 -0.14 22.46 -9.78
N ASP A 439 0.74 23.34 -9.29
CA ASP A 439 0.91 24.68 -9.86
C ASP A 439 1.30 24.61 -11.35
N ILE A 440 2.16 23.67 -11.72
CA ILE A 440 2.56 23.44 -13.12
C ILE A 440 1.36 22.99 -13.96
N VAL A 441 0.54 22.07 -13.45
CA VAL A 441 -0.67 21.59 -14.13
C VAL A 441 -1.69 22.71 -14.31
N ASP A 442 -1.84 23.60 -13.33
CA ASP A 442 -2.72 24.76 -13.43
C ASP A 442 -2.23 25.75 -14.50
N VAL A 443 -0.92 25.99 -14.59
CA VAL A 443 -0.33 26.79 -15.68
C VAL A 443 -0.58 26.15 -17.06
N LEU A 444 -0.39 24.83 -17.18
CA LEU A 444 -0.68 24.09 -18.41
C LEU A 444 -2.15 24.16 -18.79
N THR A 445 -3.05 24.03 -17.81
CA THR A 445 -4.50 24.10 -18.01
C THR A 445 -4.92 25.48 -18.50
N ASN A 446 -4.44 26.54 -17.86
CA ASN A 446 -4.72 27.91 -18.28
C ASN A 446 -4.19 28.19 -19.70
N THR A 447 -2.95 27.77 -19.97
CA THR A 447 -2.33 27.92 -21.31
C THR A 447 -3.11 27.15 -22.38
N PHE A 448 -3.56 25.94 -22.08
CA PHE A 448 -4.36 25.14 -22.99
C PHE A 448 -5.71 25.81 -23.28
N ASN A 449 -6.40 26.29 -22.25
CA ASN A 449 -7.69 26.96 -22.38
C ASN A 449 -7.58 28.21 -23.26
N ASP A 450 -6.54 29.03 -23.06
CA ASP A 450 -6.27 30.23 -23.86
C ASP A 450 -5.99 29.92 -25.34
N LEU A 451 -5.33 28.79 -25.64
CA LEU A 451 -4.99 28.37 -27.01
C LEU A 451 -6.08 27.53 -27.68
N SER A 452 -7.02 26.96 -26.92
CA SER A 452 -8.03 26.01 -27.41
C SER A 452 -8.95 26.61 -28.49
N PHE A 453 -9.35 27.88 -28.32
CA PHE A 453 -10.23 28.61 -29.25
C PHE A 453 -9.57 28.84 -30.61
N SER A 454 -8.28 29.22 -30.63
CA SER A 454 -7.53 29.47 -31.87
C SER A 454 -7.24 28.17 -32.64
N ARG A 455 -6.94 27.07 -31.92
CA ARG A 455 -6.60 25.76 -32.51
C ARG A 455 -7.80 25.06 -33.13
N SER A 456 -8.91 24.96 -32.41
CA SER A 456 -10.14 24.28 -32.86
C SER A 456 -10.76 24.99 -34.06
N ALA A 457 -10.74 26.33 -34.08
CA ALA A 457 -11.21 27.12 -35.21
C ALA A 457 -10.37 26.87 -36.47
N LEU A 458 -9.04 26.81 -36.37
CA LEU A 458 -8.15 26.66 -37.53
C LEU A 458 -8.33 25.32 -38.25
N VAL A 459 -8.40 24.21 -37.51
CA VAL A 459 -8.61 22.87 -38.08
C VAL A 459 -9.96 22.82 -38.81
N VAL A 460 -11.03 23.29 -38.17
CA VAL A 460 -12.38 23.29 -38.76
C VAL A 460 -12.46 24.22 -39.98
N CYS A 461 -11.79 25.37 -39.96
CA CYS A 461 -11.75 26.31 -41.09
C CYS A 461 -11.20 25.66 -42.38
N VAL A 462 -10.15 24.84 -42.30
CA VAL A 462 -9.57 24.18 -43.48
C VAL A 462 -10.59 23.27 -44.17
N PHE A 463 -11.32 22.46 -43.41
CA PHE A 463 -12.37 21.59 -43.95
C PHE A 463 -13.59 22.40 -44.44
N PHE A 464 -13.95 23.46 -43.74
CA PHE A 464 -15.04 24.36 -44.15
C PHE A 464 -14.75 25.07 -45.47
N PHE A 465 -13.54 25.59 -45.67
CA PHE A 465 -13.15 26.19 -46.95
C PHE A 465 -13.09 25.15 -48.08
N GLY A 466 -12.70 23.90 -47.78
CA GLY A 466 -12.79 22.79 -48.73
C GLY A 466 -14.23 22.51 -49.17
N MET A 467 -15.18 22.57 -48.23
CA MET A 467 -16.61 22.46 -48.51
C MET A 467 -17.14 23.65 -49.34
N ILE A 468 -16.73 24.87 -49.05
CA ILE A 468 -17.09 26.05 -49.86
C ILE A 468 -16.58 25.87 -51.29
N ALA A 469 -15.32 25.45 -51.48
CA ALA A 469 -14.75 25.18 -52.79
C ALA A 469 -15.59 24.15 -53.57
N SER A 470 -16.03 23.09 -52.89
CA SER A 470 -16.90 22.05 -53.43
C SER A 470 -18.29 22.60 -53.83
N ILE A 471 -19.00 23.28 -52.91
CA ILE A 471 -20.35 23.83 -53.13
C ILE A 471 -20.38 24.83 -54.29
N VAL A 472 -19.40 25.75 -54.34
CA VAL A 472 -19.28 26.73 -55.42
C VAL A 472 -19.11 26.02 -56.77
N GLY A 473 -18.37 24.92 -56.82
CA GLY A 473 -18.22 24.10 -58.02
C GLY A 473 -19.52 23.38 -58.41
N ILE A 474 -20.26 22.80 -57.46
CA ILE A 474 -21.56 22.16 -57.71
C ILE A 474 -22.56 23.18 -58.28
N ILE A 475 -22.66 24.37 -57.68
CA ILE A 475 -23.55 25.45 -58.15
C ILE A 475 -23.20 25.81 -59.61
N ALA A 476 -21.91 25.94 -59.92
CA ALA A 476 -21.45 26.25 -61.27
C ALA A 476 -21.82 25.16 -62.29
N ILE A 477 -21.71 23.88 -61.91
CA ILE A 477 -22.06 22.73 -62.76
C ILE A 477 -23.57 22.68 -63.00
N VAL A 478 -24.38 22.74 -61.93
CA VAL A 478 -25.85 22.63 -62.01
C VAL A 478 -26.45 23.80 -62.78
N LYS A 479 -26.04 25.03 -62.49
CA LYS A 479 -26.59 26.21 -63.19
C LYS A 479 -26.26 26.20 -64.67
N ASN A 480 -25.07 25.74 -65.06
CA ASN A 480 -24.68 25.66 -66.46
C ASN A 480 -25.32 24.47 -67.20
N ALA A 481 -25.78 23.44 -66.47
CA ALA A 481 -26.59 22.36 -67.03
C ALA A 481 -28.08 22.76 -67.22
N CYS A 482 -28.62 23.63 -66.34
CA CYS A 482 -30.05 23.98 -66.33
C CYS A 482 -30.42 25.29 -67.04
N THR A 483 -29.49 26.21 -67.32
CA THR A 483 -29.79 27.51 -67.95
C THR A 483 -29.22 27.61 -69.36
N SER A 484 -29.96 28.22 -70.29
CA SER A 484 -29.52 28.38 -71.69
C SER A 484 -28.30 29.33 -71.78
N LYS A 485 -27.11 28.75 -71.97
CA LYS A 485 -25.86 29.39 -72.43
C LYS A 485 -25.55 30.80 -71.87
N THR A 486 -25.67 31.01 -70.55
CA THR A 486 -25.08 32.22 -69.93
C THR A 486 -23.68 31.89 -69.41
N THR A 487 -22.66 32.46 -70.05
CA THR A 487 -21.23 32.16 -69.86
C THR A 487 -20.64 32.61 -68.52
N GLN A 488 -21.39 33.37 -67.71
CA GLN A 488 -20.90 34.01 -66.48
C GLN A 488 -20.71 33.02 -65.31
N TRP A 489 -21.58 32.02 -65.15
CA TRP A 489 -21.52 31.07 -64.02
C TRP A 489 -20.30 30.15 -64.05
N VAL A 490 -19.68 29.97 -65.22
CA VAL A 490 -18.44 29.18 -65.36
C VAL A 490 -17.25 29.83 -64.64
N HIS A 491 -17.28 31.15 -64.38
CA HIS A 491 -16.22 31.80 -63.60
C HIS A 491 -16.18 31.35 -62.15
N LEU A 492 -17.28 30.82 -61.59
CA LEU A 492 -17.28 30.22 -60.26
C LEU A 492 -16.41 28.95 -60.17
N LEU A 493 -16.23 28.21 -61.28
CA LEU A 493 -15.29 27.08 -61.30
C LEU A 493 -13.85 27.54 -61.08
N HIS A 494 -13.48 28.77 -61.51
CA HIS A 494 -12.16 29.33 -61.21
C HIS A 494 -11.95 29.56 -59.72
N VAL A 495 -12.97 30.10 -59.06
CA VAL A 495 -12.95 30.31 -57.60
C VAL A 495 -12.87 28.96 -56.89
N SER A 496 -13.67 27.98 -57.32
CA SER A 496 -13.70 26.62 -56.77
C SER A 496 -12.33 25.93 -56.83
N TRP A 497 -11.68 25.87 -58.00
CA TRP A 497 -10.39 25.18 -58.09
C TRP A 497 -9.25 25.97 -57.45
N SER A 498 -9.27 27.30 -57.48
CA SER A 498 -8.24 28.13 -56.85
C SER A 498 -8.29 28.00 -55.32
N LEU A 499 -9.49 28.07 -54.74
CA LEU A 499 -9.71 27.83 -53.30
C LEU A 499 -9.37 26.38 -52.94
N GLY A 500 -9.74 25.42 -53.80
CA GLY A 500 -9.42 24.01 -53.63
C GLY A 500 -7.91 23.75 -53.56
N VAL A 501 -7.09 24.40 -54.40
CA VAL A 501 -5.63 24.30 -54.33
C VAL A 501 -5.08 24.84 -53.02
N LEU A 502 -5.55 26.02 -52.59
CA LEU A 502 -5.09 26.62 -51.33
C LEU A 502 -5.42 25.72 -50.14
N VAL A 503 -6.64 25.18 -50.08
CA VAL A 503 -7.06 24.24 -49.03
C VAL A 503 -6.27 22.94 -49.11
N CYS A 504 -5.97 22.43 -50.31
CA CYS A 504 -5.19 21.21 -50.50
C CYS A 504 -3.75 21.35 -49.95
N VAL A 505 -3.09 22.49 -50.21
CA VAL A 505 -1.75 22.79 -49.63
C VAL A 505 -1.82 22.86 -48.11
N LEU A 506 -2.79 23.61 -47.57
CA LEU A 506 -2.97 23.73 -46.11
C LEU A 506 -3.31 22.39 -45.45
N SER A 507 -4.10 21.54 -46.12
CA SER A 507 -4.51 20.22 -45.60
C SER A 507 -3.35 19.24 -45.55
N PHE A 508 -2.44 19.26 -46.53
CA PHE A 508 -1.21 18.45 -46.49
C PHE A 508 -0.28 18.87 -45.34
N VAL A 509 -0.10 20.18 -45.14
CA VAL A 509 0.71 20.70 -44.02
C VAL A 509 0.04 20.39 -42.68
N LEU A 510 -1.27 20.57 -42.57
CA LEU A 510 -2.03 20.26 -41.37
C LEU A 510 -1.96 18.77 -40.99
N SER A 511 -2.14 17.89 -41.97
CA SER A 511 -2.03 16.43 -41.77
C SER A 511 -0.64 16.04 -41.24
N ALA A 512 0.43 16.56 -41.86
CA ALA A 512 1.81 16.35 -41.44
C ALA A 512 2.09 16.86 -40.01
N SER A 513 1.63 18.06 -39.68
CA SER A 513 1.78 18.63 -38.34
C SER A 513 1.04 17.81 -37.28
N LEU A 514 -0.20 17.40 -37.55
CA LEU A 514 -0.99 16.58 -36.62
C LEU A 514 -0.39 15.18 -36.45
N LEU A 515 0.22 14.61 -37.49
CA LEU A 515 0.92 13.33 -37.40
C LEU A 515 2.16 13.43 -36.50
N ALA A 516 2.91 14.53 -36.59
CA ALA A 516 4.04 14.79 -35.70
C ALA A 516 3.59 15.02 -34.25
N VAL A 517 2.48 15.73 -34.03
CA VAL A 517 1.86 15.84 -32.70
C VAL A 517 1.41 14.47 -32.18
N GLY A 518 0.87 13.61 -33.04
CA GLY A 518 0.57 12.21 -32.72
C GLY A 518 1.80 11.41 -32.27
N ALA A 519 2.97 11.65 -32.89
CA ALA A 519 4.23 11.07 -32.42
C ALA A 519 4.63 11.56 -31.03
N VAL A 520 4.42 12.83 -30.72
CA VAL A 520 4.66 13.37 -29.38
C VAL A 520 3.73 12.71 -28.35
N TRP A 521 2.43 12.56 -28.66
CA TRP A 521 1.50 11.87 -27.76
C TRP A 521 1.85 10.40 -27.54
N TYR A 522 2.26 9.71 -28.60
CA TYR A 522 2.75 8.33 -28.49
C TYR A 522 4.01 8.24 -27.62
N ASP A 523 4.97 9.14 -27.80
CA ASP A 523 6.18 9.17 -26.97
C ASP A 523 5.84 9.46 -25.50
N SER A 524 4.87 10.34 -25.21
CA SER A 524 4.37 10.56 -23.85
C SER A 524 3.77 9.31 -23.21
N CYS A 525 3.08 8.46 -23.98
CA CYS A 525 2.57 7.17 -23.50
C CYS A 525 3.71 6.23 -23.09
N GLU A 526 4.77 6.13 -23.91
CA GLU A 526 5.95 5.33 -23.56
C GLU A 526 6.70 5.91 -22.35
N TYR A 527 6.79 7.23 -22.22
CA TYR A 527 7.37 7.87 -21.02
C TYR A 527 6.57 7.56 -19.75
N MET A 528 5.24 7.64 -19.81
CA MET A 528 4.38 7.27 -18.68
C MET A 528 4.60 5.81 -18.25
N LYS A 529 4.71 4.90 -19.21
CA LYS A 529 5.01 3.50 -18.96
C LYS A 529 6.38 3.31 -18.31
N LEU A 530 7.41 4.04 -18.75
CA LEU A 530 8.74 4.00 -18.12
C LEU A 530 8.70 4.48 -16.67
N LEU A 531 7.98 5.58 -16.39
CA LEU A 531 7.82 6.10 -15.03
C LEU A 531 7.03 5.14 -14.13
N HIS A 532 6.02 4.46 -14.67
CA HIS A 532 5.25 3.44 -13.95
C HIS A 532 6.09 2.19 -13.63
N GLN A 533 6.99 1.80 -14.54
CA GLN A 533 7.87 0.64 -14.36
C GLN A 533 8.99 0.90 -13.33
N ASP A 534 9.67 2.03 -13.43
CA ASP A 534 10.75 2.39 -12.50
C ASP A 534 11.03 3.90 -12.52
N MET A 535 10.78 4.56 -11.40
CA MET A 535 11.08 5.99 -11.21
C MET A 535 12.53 6.28 -10.76
N SER A 536 13.32 5.27 -10.37
CA SER A 536 14.67 5.45 -9.77
C SER A 536 15.67 6.25 -10.62
N PRO A 537 15.62 6.22 -11.97
CA PRO A 537 16.51 7.04 -12.79
C PRO A 537 16.14 8.52 -12.82
N TYR A 538 14.89 8.89 -12.48
CA TYR A 538 14.33 10.21 -12.77
C TYR A 538 13.96 11.01 -11.52
N ALA A 539 13.91 10.37 -10.35
CA ALA A 539 13.57 10.99 -9.07
C ALA A 539 14.57 10.60 -7.98
N SER A 540 14.51 11.27 -6.83
CA SER A 540 15.32 10.90 -5.67
C SER A 540 15.00 9.47 -5.22
N THR A 541 15.96 8.81 -4.59
CA THR A 541 15.88 7.41 -4.16
C THR A 541 14.65 7.18 -3.27
N GLN A 542 14.38 8.08 -2.33
CA GLN A 542 13.21 7.99 -1.45
C GLN A 542 11.91 8.12 -2.24
N MET A 543 11.77 9.15 -3.07
CA MET A 543 10.55 9.37 -3.88
C MET A 543 10.32 8.23 -4.87
N ALA A 544 11.38 7.74 -5.52
CA ALA A 544 11.31 6.61 -6.43
C ALA A 544 10.92 5.32 -5.72
N SER A 545 11.51 5.04 -4.55
CA SER A 545 11.15 3.86 -3.76
C SER A 545 9.69 3.88 -3.30
N MET A 546 9.18 5.07 -2.93
CA MET A 546 7.79 5.30 -2.58
C MET A 546 6.85 5.05 -3.77
N ALA A 547 7.12 5.70 -4.90
CA ALA A 547 6.31 5.55 -6.11
C ALA A 547 6.33 4.11 -6.65
N ASN A 548 7.52 3.49 -6.71
CA ASN A 548 7.68 2.10 -7.14
C ASN A 548 6.95 1.12 -6.19
N ALA A 549 6.98 1.36 -4.87
CA ALA A 549 6.21 0.55 -3.92
C ALA A 549 4.71 0.63 -4.22
N CYS A 550 4.19 1.85 -4.42
CA CYS A 550 2.79 2.06 -4.75
C CYS A 550 2.39 1.42 -6.09
N PHE A 551 3.18 1.58 -7.15
CA PHE A 551 2.91 0.98 -8.47
C PHE A 551 2.98 -0.55 -8.45
N ASN A 552 3.86 -1.13 -7.62
CA ASN A 552 3.95 -2.57 -7.41
C ASN A 552 2.87 -3.13 -6.45
N GLY A 553 1.94 -2.30 -5.95
CA GLY A 553 0.89 -2.72 -5.01
C GLY A 553 1.44 -3.09 -3.62
N SER A 554 2.59 -2.54 -3.24
CA SER A 554 3.20 -2.71 -1.93
C SER A 554 2.87 -1.52 -1.01
N ASN A 555 2.93 -1.75 0.30
CA ASN A 555 2.66 -0.71 1.29
C ASN A 555 3.82 0.30 1.41
N ILE A 556 3.50 1.58 1.52
CA ILE A 556 4.46 2.69 1.61
C ILE A 556 5.34 2.65 2.88
N LEU A 557 4.96 1.86 3.88
CA LEU A 557 5.73 1.74 5.12
C LEU A 557 7.10 1.09 4.92
N SER A 558 7.26 0.22 3.93
CA SER A 558 8.55 -0.42 3.64
C SER A 558 9.62 0.60 3.19
N PRO A 559 9.39 1.44 2.15
CA PRO A 559 10.35 2.47 1.77
C PRO A 559 10.53 3.56 2.84
N LEU A 560 9.57 3.76 3.73
CA LEU A 560 9.71 4.65 4.90
C LEU A 560 10.52 4.04 6.05
N GLY A 561 10.94 2.78 5.94
CA GLY A 561 11.64 2.06 7.02
C GLY A 561 10.77 1.76 8.25
N LEU A 562 9.45 1.78 8.09
CA LEU A 562 8.48 1.62 9.18
C LEU A 562 7.92 0.21 9.33
N ASP A 563 8.07 -0.66 8.32
CA ASP A 563 7.49 -2.01 8.34
C ASP A 563 7.94 -2.84 9.56
N VAL A 564 9.25 -2.96 9.79
CA VAL A 564 9.80 -3.68 10.96
C VAL A 564 9.55 -2.90 12.27
N PRO A 565 9.84 -1.60 12.37
CA PRO A 565 9.68 -0.87 13.64
C PRO A 565 8.23 -0.75 14.12
N LEU A 566 7.23 -0.88 13.25
CA LEU A 566 5.81 -0.86 13.64
C LEU A 566 5.22 -2.25 13.92
N SER A 567 5.95 -3.33 13.62
CA SER A 567 5.49 -4.71 13.85
C SER A 567 5.23 -5.04 15.33
N PHE A 568 5.90 -4.35 16.26
CA PHE A 568 5.69 -4.56 17.70
C PHE A 568 4.25 -4.33 18.15
N SER A 569 3.46 -3.55 17.39
CA SER A 569 2.05 -3.31 17.72
C SER A 569 1.24 -4.61 17.73
N CYS A 570 1.57 -5.56 16.84
CA CYS A 570 0.95 -6.88 16.82
C CYS A 570 1.31 -7.69 18.07
N ASN A 571 2.59 -7.67 18.47
CA ASN A 571 3.05 -8.39 19.65
C ASN A 571 2.36 -7.84 20.93
N VAL A 572 2.14 -6.52 20.99
CA VAL A 572 1.42 -5.90 22.11
C VAL A 572 -0.05 -6.33 22.13
N GLU A 573 -0.72 -6.50 20.98
CA GLU A 573 -2.11 -6.97 20.94
C GLU A 573 -2.23 -8.44 21.35
N ASP A 574 -1.35 -9.30 20.84
CA ASP A 574 -1.32 -10.73 21.18
C ASP A 574 -1.06 -10.93 22.69
N GLU A 575 -0.04 -10.27 23.24
CA GLU A 575 0.27 -10.34 24.68
C GLU A 575 -0.84 -9.74 25.56
N TYR A 576 -1.51 -8.68 25.10
CA TYR A 576 -2.60 -8.08 25.86
C TYR A 576 -3.82 -9.01 25.98
N ALA A 577 -4.11 -9.80 24.94
CA ALA A 577 -5.16 -10.81 24.99
C ALA A 577 -4.84 -11.91 26.01
N ILE A 578 -3.59 -12.39 26.03
CA ILE A 578 -3.11 -13.40 26.99
C ILE A 578 -3.12 -12.83 28.41
N LEU A 579 -2.64 -11.59 28.60
CA LEU A 579 -2.64 -10.88 29.88
C LEU A 579 -4.04 -10.75 30.48
N LYS A 580 -5.05 -10.45 29.66
CA LYS A 580 -6.45 -10.40 30.12
C LYS A 580 -6.91 -11.74 30.67
N ALA A 581 -6.59 -12.83 29.97
CA ALA A 581 -6.97 -14.19 30.36
C ALA A 581 -6.17 -14.77 31.55
N ALA A 582 -5.01 -14.20 31.89
CA ALA A 582 -4.15 -14.70 32.96
C ALA A 582 -4.87 -14.79 34.33
N ASP A 583 -4.93 -15.97 34.95
CA ASP A 583 -5.58 -16.16 36.24
C ASP A 583 -4.58 -16.02 37.39
N THR A 584 -4.63 -14.88 38.09
CA THR A 584 -3.75 -14.63 39.25
C THR A 584 -4.30 -15.21 40.56
N THR A 585 -5.46 -15.85 40.54
CA THR A 585 -6.13 -16.45 41.71
C THR A 585 -5.87 -17.94 41.86
N GLN A 586 -5.54 -18.63 40.75
CA GLN A 586 -5.34 -20.08 40.70
C GLN A 586 -4.33 -20.59 41.73
N MET A 587 -3.22 -19.88 41.94
CA MET A 587 -2.21 -20.24 42.95
C MET A 587 -2.80 -20.32 44.36
N SER A 588 -3.58 -19.31 44.75
CA SER A 588 -4.22 -19.26 46.07
C SER A 588 -5.20 -20.43 46.25
N THR A 589 -5.96 -20.78 45.21
CA THR A 589 -6.86 -21.93 45.22
C THR A 589 -6.11 -23.25 45.37
N ILE A 590 -5.00 -23.44 44.65
CA ILE A 590 -4.20 -24.67 44.75
C ILE A 590 -3.60 -24.81 46.16
N ILE A 591 -3.01 -23.73 46.69
CA ILE A 591 -2.44 -23.73 48.05
C ILE A 591 -3.52 -23.98 49.09
N SER A 592 -4.69 -23.35 48.96
CA SER A 592 -5.80 -23.53 49.93
C SER A 592 -6.35 -24.95 49.91
N ASN A 593 -6.58 -25.51 48.72
CA ASN A 593 -7.09 -26.88 48.56
C ASN A 593 -6.10 -27.91 49.10
N TYR A 594 -4.82 -27.77 48.75
CA TYR A 594 -3.80 -28.66 49.26
C TYR A 594 -3.53 -28.45 50.76
N GLY A 595 -3.63 -27.22 51.24
CA GLY A 595 -3.54 -26.86 52.65
C GLY A 595 -4.62 -27.55 53.50
N GLN A 596 -5.86 -27.61 53.02
CA GLN A 596 -6.92 -28.38 53.67
C GLN A 596 -6.60 -29.88 53.75
N ILE A 597 -5.99 -30.44 52.70
CA ILE A 597 -5.55 -31.84 52.70
C ILE A 597 -4.46 -32.04 53.77
N VAL A 598 -3.42 -31.20 53.78
CA VAL A 598 -2.33 -31.27 54.75
C VAL A 598 -2.80 -31.07 56.19
N SER A 599 -3.76 -30.19 56.42
CA SER A 599 -4.32 -29.91 57.76
C SER A 599 -5.17 -31.05 58.31
N ASN A 600 -5.67 -31.92 57.43
CA ASN A 600 -6.48 -33.08 57.80
C ASN A 600 -5.65 -34.35 57.97
N TYR A 601 -4.35 -34.33 57.67
CA TYR A 601 -3.49 -35.47 57.94
C TYR A 601 -3.31 -35.67 59.44
N ASP A 602 -3.36 -36.93 59.87
CA ASP A 602 -3.12 -37.31 61.26
C ASP A 602 -2.39 -38.64 61.36
N LEU A 603 -2.15 -39.10 62.60
CA LEU A 603 -1.43 -40.35 62.84
C LEU A 603 -2.19 -41.60 62.33
N THR A 604 -3.50 -41.51 62.08
CA THR A 604 -4.27 -42.62 61.49
C THR A 604 -3.90 -42.87 60.03
N ASP A 605 -3.47 -41.83 59.29
CA ASP A 605 -2.93 -41.99 57.94
C ASP A 605 -1.66 -42.86 57.92
N PHE A 606 -0.92 -42.87 59.02
CA PHE A 606 0.26 -43.69 59.24
C PHE A 606 -0.07 -45.06 59.87
N ASN A 607 -1.34 -45.46 59.91
CA ASN A 607 -1.84 -46.68 60.55
C ASN A 607 -1.53 -46.76 62.05
N PHE A 608 -1.52 -45.61 62.75
CA PHE A 608 -1.34 -45.60 64.21
C PHE A 608 -2.41 -46.44 64.92
N ASN A 609 -1.96 -47.46 65.63
CA ASN A 609 -2.82 -48.31 66.44
C ASN A 609 -2.69 -47.99 67.93
N SER A 610 -3.66 -47.23 68.46
CA SER A 610 -3.69 -46.82 69.87
C SER A 610 -3.80 -48.01 70.85
N THR A 611 -4.37 -49.14 70.41
CA THR A 611 -4.46 -50.37 71.19
C THR A 611 -3.10 -51.07 71.26
N LYS A 612 -2.38 -51.16 70.14
CA LYS A 612 -1.00 -51.69 70.10
C LYS A 612 -0.08 -50.84 70.96
N ALA A 613 -0.13 -49.51 70.83
CA ALA A 613 0.63 -48.58 71.65
C ALA A 613 0.39 -48.81 73.16
N ARG A 614 -0.88 -48.87 73.58
CA ARG A 614 -1.23 -49.16 75.00
C ARG A 614 -0.79 -50.55 75.45
N SER A 615 -0.87 -51.55 74.57
CA SER A 615 -0.40 -52.91 74.86
C SER A 615 1.11 -52.97 75.08
N LEU A 616 1.90 -52.27 74.26
CA LEU A 616 3.35 -52.18 74.40
C LEU A 616 3.74 -51.46 75.71
N VAL A 617 3.09 -50.34 76.01
CA VAL A 617 3.29 -49.60 77.28
C VAL A 617 2.93 -50.46 78.50
N ALA A 618 1.83 -51.23 78.43
CA ALA A 618 1.45 -52.15 79.51
C ALA A 618 2.45 -53.31 79.67
N LYS A 619 2.93 -53.88 78.56
CA LYS A 619 3.97 -54.93 78.54
C LYS A 619 5.26 -54.43 79.18
N LEU A 620 5.67 -53.20 78.87
CA LEU A 620 6.80 -52.52 79.52
C LEU A 620 6.59 -52.39 81.04
N ALA A 621 5.43 -51.89 81.49
CA ALA A 621 5.16 -51.74 82.92
C ALA A 621 5.25 -53.07 83.67
N THR A 622 4.72 -54.16 83.09
CA THR A 622 4.83 -55.51 83.66
C THR A 622 6.27 -56.03 83.67
N ALA A 623 7.03 -55.83 82.59
CA ALA A 623 8.41 -56.28 82.50
C ALA A 623 9.33 -55.52 83.48
N ALA A 624 9.13 -54.22 83.63
CA ALA A 624 9.87 -53.39 84.58
C ALA A 624 9.57 -53.79 86.04
N GLU A 625 8.31 -54.08 86.38
CA GLU A 625 7.93 -54.59 87.70
C GLU A 625 8.50 -55.98 87.98
N ALA A 626 8.48 -56.90 87.01
CA ALA A 626 9.10 -58.21 87.13
C ALA A 626 10.64 -58.14 87.31
N ALA A 627 11.27 -57.12 86.72
CA ALA A 627 12.66 -56.78 86.96
C ALA A 627 12.88 -55.99 88.26
N GLY A 628 11.89 -55.82 89.14
CA GLY A 628 12.05 -55.10 90.41
C GLY A 628 12.33 -53.60 90.26
N LYS A 629 12.05 -53.02 89.09
CA LYS A 629 12.22 -51.59 88.76
C LYS A 629 10.86 -50.97 88.47
N LYS A 630 9.94 -51.03 89.45
CA LYS A 630 8.60 -50.47 89.29
C LYS A 630 8.67 -48.94 89.16
N PRO A 631 8.04 -48.33 88.13
CA PRO A 631 8.08 -46.89 87.97
C PRO A 631 7.24 -46.16 89.03
N VAL A 632 7.66 -44.95 89.39
CA VAL A 632 7.01 -44.11 90.40
C VAL A 632 5.70 -43.53 89.87
N THR A 633 5.67 -43.17 88.59
CA THR A 633 4.45 -42.84 87.84
C THR A 633 4.26 -43.85 86.72
N LYS A 634 3.02 -44.19 86.38
CA LYS A 634 2.74 -45.17 85.32
C LYS A 634 3.29 -44.70 83.99
N PHE A 635 3.84 -45.63 83.21
CA PHE A 635 4.21 -45.32 81.83
C PHE A 635 2.97 -44.91 81.01
N THR A 636 3.15 -43.91 80.17
CA THR A 636 2.22 -43.39 79.17
C THR A 636 2.91 -43.42 77.81
N GLN A 637 2.18 -43.16 76.73
CA GLN A 637 2.79 -43.06 75.39
C GLN A 637 3.81 -41.92 75.32
N GLU A 638 3.54 -40.81 76.00
CA GLU A 638 4.39 -39.62 76.02
C GLU A 638 5.65 -39.81 76.89
N ASN A 639 5.50 -40.33 78.10
CA ASN A 639 6.64 -40.41 79.03
C ASN A 639 7.59 -41.58 78.72
N VAL A 640 7.24 -42.48 77.81
CA VAL A 640 8.17 -43.49 77.27
C VAL A 640 9.30 -42.85 76.48
N LEU A 641 9.06 -41.67 75.87
CA LEU A 641 10.11 -40.88 75.20
C LEU A 641 11.02 -40.16 76.20
N THR A 642 10.57 -39.98 77.45
CA THR A 642 11.32 -39.35 78.54
C THR A 642 11.22 -40.19 79.82
N PRO A 643 11.75 -41.43 79.82
CA PRO A 643 11.45 -42.43 80.83
C PRO A 643 11.88 -42.06 82.25
N TRP A 644 12.92 -41.23 82.40
CA TRP A 644 13.39 -40.72 83.71
C TRP A 644 12.31 -39.94 84.46
N LEU A 645 11.34 -39.31 83.76
CA LEU A 645 10.19 -38.67 84.40
C LEU A 645 9.28 -39.69 85.08
N ALA A 646 9.21 -40.92 84.58
CA ALA A 646 8.44 -42.00 85.19
C ALA A 646 9.05 -42.47 86.53
N TYR A 647 10.36 -42.28 86.70
CA TYR A 647 11.11 -42.67 87.90
C TYR A 647 11.50 -41.50 88.82
N LYS A 648 11.25 -40.25 88.37
CA LYS A 648 11.71 -39.01 89.04
C LYS A 648 13.24 -38.94 89.19
N GLU A 649 13.95 -39.36 88.16
CA GLU A 649 15.41 -39.33 88.09
C GLU A 649 15.91 -38.33 87.04
N SER A 650 17.22 -38.10 87.00
CA SER A 650 17.86 -37.31 85.94
C SER A 650 17.97 -38.14 84.64
N ALA A 651 17.78 -37.49 83.49
CA ALA A 651 18.01 -38.07 82.17
C ALA A 651 19.46 -38.55 81.95
N THR A 652 20.41 -38.08 82.76
CA THR A 652 21.83 -38.45 82.71
C THR A 652 22.22 -39.57 83.70
N ALA A 653 21.25 -40.11 84.46
CA ALA A 653 21.52 -41.23 85.36
C ALA A 653 22.06 -42.44 84.57
N TYR A 654 22.74 -43.35 85.27
CA TYR A 654 23.37 -44.54 84.68
C TYR A 654 24.46 -44.25 83.62
N GLY A 655 25.01 -43.02 83.58
CA GLY A 655 26.16 -42.67 82.75
C GLY A 655 25.83 -42.17 81.33
N CYS A 656 24.58 -41.81 81.05
CA CYS A 656 24.09 -41.45 79.71
C CYS A 656 24.39 -40.01 79.26
N VAL A 657 25.56 -39.46 79.63
CA VAL A 657 25.89 -38.03 79.43
C VAL A 657 26.21 -37.66 77.97
N ASN A 658 26.70 -38.61 77.17
CA ASN A 658 27.13 -38.39 75.78
C ASN A 658 26.17 -38.98 74.72
N SER A 659 24.91 -39.25 75.09
CA SER A 659 23.92 -39.83 74.15
C SER A 659 23.22 -38.72 73.37
N THR A 660 22.86 -38.98 72.12
CA THR A 660 21.96 -38.08 71.38
C THR A 660 20.56 -38.06 72.01
N SER A 661 19.73 -37.08 71.64
CA SER A 661 18.32 -36.98 72.09
C SER A 661 17.54 -38.29 71.95
N ASP A 662 17.73 -39.00 70.84
CA ASP A 662 17.00 -40.23 70.53
C ASP A 662 17.67 -41.48 71.15
N GLU A 663 18.96 -41.42 71.49
CA GLU A 663 19.65 -42.53 72.19
C GLU A 663 19.52 -42.44 73.71
N GLN A 664 19.32 -41.24 74.25
CA GLN A 664 19.30 -40.98 75.69
C GLN A 664 18.23 -41.79 76.44
N PRO A 665 16.98 -41.90 75.96
CA PRO A 665 15.95 -42.74 76.59
C PRO A 665 16.34 -44.23 76.64
N VAL A 666 16.93 -44.74 75.55
CA VAL A 666 17.38 -46.13 75.41
C VAL A 666 18.57 -46.40 76.34
N CYS A 667 19.54 -45.50 76.40
CA CYS A 667 20.67 -45.60 77.33
C CYS A 667 20.19 -45.63 78.79
N TYR A 668 19.32 -44.70 79.17
CA TYR A 668 18.80 -44.59 80.53
C TYR A 668 18.09 -45.88 80.96
N MET A 669 17.17 -46.37 80.12
CA MET A 669 16.41 -47.58 80.44
C MET A 669 17.24 -48.85 80.41
N ARG A 670 18.26 -48.94 79.54
CA ARG A 670 19.22 -50.05 79.56
C ARG A 670 19.94 -50.11 80.90
N GLY A 671 20.52 -49.00 81.35
CA GLY A 671 21.21 -48.90 82.64
C GLY A 671 20.28 -49.14 83.84
N LEU A 672 19.04 -48.63 83.78
CA LEU A 672 18.04 -48.86 84.81
C LEU A 672 17.67 -50.35 84.92
N CYS A 673 17.35 -51.02 83.82
CA CYS A 673 17.03 -52.45 83.81
C CYS A 673 18.24 -53.30 84.25
N ASP A 674 19.47 -52.94 83.86
CA ASP A 674 20.69 -53.65 84.24
C ASP A 674 21.00 -53.54 85.73
N SER A 675 20.71 -52.39 86.33
CA SER A 675 20.85 -52.12 87.77
C SER A 675 19.83 -52.89 88.66
N SER A 676 18.98 -53.73 88.06
CA SER A 676 18.06 -54.62 88.77
C SER A 676 18.79 -55.74 89.54
N PRO A 677 18.32 -56.13 90.74
CA PRO A 677 18.79 -57.34 91.42
C PRO A 677 18.16 -58.65 90.90
N GLY A 678 17.26 -58.60 89.90
CA GLY A 678 16.55 -59.77 89.36
C GLY A 678 17.38 -60.66 88.42
N LEU A 679 16.80 -61.81 88.02
CA LEU A 679 17.40 -62.75 87.06
C LEU A 679 17.73 -62.06 85.72
N THR A 680 18.80 -62.50 85.06
CA THR A 680 19.27 -61.98 83.76
C THR A 680 18.16 -61.96 82.70
N THR A 681 17.29 -62.97 82.69
CA THR A 681 16.13 -63.06 81.79
C THR A 681 15.12 -61.92 81.98
N TYR A 682 14.90 -61.47 83.22
CA TYR A 682 13.98 -60.35 83.50
C TYR A 682 14.60 -59.00 83.14
N LYS A 683 15.92 -58.84 83.27
CA LYS A 683 16.64 -57.64 82.81
C LYS A 683 16.52 -57.47 81.30
N ALA A 684 16.80 -58.54 80.55
CA ALA A 684 16.68 -58.55 79.09
C ALA A 684 15.22 -58.31 78.64
N ALA A 685 14.23 -58.90 79.32
CA ALA A 685 12.82 -58.65 79.03
C ALA A 685 12.38 -57.19 79.28
N CYS A 686 12.90 -56.55 80.33
CA CYS A 686 12.69 -55.12 80.63
C CYS A 686 13.24 -54.23 79.50
N GLN A 687 14.47 -54.51 79.06
CA GLN A 687 15.12 -53.77 77.98
C GLN A 687 14.38 -53.91 76.65
N LEU A 688 14.04 -55.15 76.26
CA LEU A 688 13.31 -55.42 75.02
C LEU A 688 11.92 -54.78 75.03
N ALA A 689 11.16 -54.91 76.12
CA ALA A 689 9.83 -54.31 76.22
C ALA A 689 9.89 -52.77 76.18
N PHE A 690 10.94 -52.17 76.75
CA PHE A 690 11.15 -50.72 76.60
C PHE A 690 11.48 -50.36 75.16
N TYR A 691 12.41 -51.07 74.54
CA TYR A 691 12.82 -50.82 73.16
C TYR A 691 11.65 -50.90 72.18
N GLU A 692 10.82 -51.95 72.27
CA GLU A 692 9.61 -52.09 71.44
C GLU A 692 8.60 -50.95 71.65
N ALA A 693 8.41 -50.50 72.90
CA ALA A 693 7.50 -49.40 73.21
C ALA A 693 8.06 -48.04 72.78
N TYR A 694 9.36 -47.83 72.96
CA TYR A 694 10.07 -46.60 72.61
C TYR A 694 10.15 -46.40 71.11
N GLU A 695 10.61 -47.39 70.35
CA GLU A 695 10.72 -47.29 68.87
C GLU A 695 9.35 -47.06 68.23
N TYR A 696 8.31 -47.72 68.74
CA TYR A 696 6.95 -47.46 68.29
C TYR A 696 6.50 -46.03 68.60
N ALA A 697 6.71 -45.53 69.82
CA ALA A 697 6.36 -44.16 70.19
C ALA A 697 7.17 -43.11 69.40
N LEU A 698 8.47 -43.34 69.23
CA LEU A 698 9.39 -42.44 68.54
C LEU A 698 9.02 -42.31 67.06
N ALA A 699 8.67 -43.41 66.39
CA ALA A 699 8.28 -43.37 64.99
C ALA A 699 7.04 -42.48 64.74
N PHE A 700 6.02 -42.56 65.60
CA PHE A 700 4.84 -41.71 65.49
C PHE A 700 5.05 -40.27 66.00
N ASP A 701 5.96 -40.04 66.95
CA ASP A 701 6.37 -38.70 67.36
C ASP A 701 7.09 -37.95 66.23
N LYS A 702 8.02 -38.62 65.54
CA LYS A 702 8.69 -38.07 64.34
C LYS A 702 7.72 -37.88 63.18
N ALA A 703 6.76 -38.79 62.97
CA ALA A 703 5.71 -38.62 61.96
C ALA A 703 4.80 -37.42 62.29
N SER A 704 4.42 -37.24 63.56
CA SER A 704 3.66 -36.06 64.01
C SER A 704 4.44 -34.76 63.79
N THR A 705 5.74 -34.76 64.11
CA THR A 705 6.63 -33.61 63.90
C THR A 705 6.73 -33.26 62.41
N MET A 706 6.90 -34.27 61.54
CA MET A 706 6.92 -34.07 60.09
C MET A 706 5.58 -33.51 59.57
N LEU A 707 4.43 -33.93 60.10
CA LEU A 707 3.13 -33.37 59.73
C LEU A 707 3.00 -31.89 60.13
N ASP A 708 3.43 -31.55 61.35
CA ASP A 708 3.49 -30.16 61.83
C ASP A 708 4.43 -29.31 60.95
N GLU A 709 5.63 -29.81 60.64
CA GLU A 709 6.61 -29.16 59.77
C GLU A 709 6.08 -28.98 58.33
N MET A 710 5.41 -29.99 57.79
CA MET A 710 4.79 -29.95 56.45
C MET A 710 3.71 -28.87 56.38
N ARG A 711 2.88 -28.80 57.43
CA ARG A 711 1.83 -27.79 57.55
C ARG A 711 2.43 -26.40 57.76
N GLU A 712 3.46 -26.26 58.59
CA GLU A 712 4.16 -24.99 58.79
C GLU A 712 4.81 -24.50 57.50
N THR A 713 5.52 -25.38 56.79
CA THR A 713 6.17 -25.07 55.50
C THR A 713 5.16 -24.59 54.46
N LEU A 714 3.99 -25.22 54.39
CA LEU A 714 2.95 -24.88 53.41
C LEU A 714 2.13 -23.64 53.83
N LEU A 715 1.60 -23.64 55.06
CA LEU A 715 0.60 -22.68 55.55
C LEU A 715 1.16 -21.68 56.56
N GLY A 716 2.12 -22.08 57.41
CA GLY A 716 2.70 -21.23 58.45
C GLY A 716 1.75 -20.95 59.62
N ASP A 717 0.85 -21.89 59.93
CA ASP A 717 -0.25 -21.69 60.88
C ASP A 717 -0.14 -22.57 62.14
N THR A 718 0.94 -23.33 62.31
CA THR A 718 1.15 -24.20 63.49
C THR A 718 1.91 -23.49 64.61
N GLY A 719 2.70 -22.47 64.28
CA GLY A 719 3.59 -21.78 65.22
C GLY A 719 4.80 -22.63 65.66
N LYS A 720 5.09 -23.71 64.91
CA LYS A 720 6.27 -24.56 65.06
C LYS A 720 7.43 -24.00 64.23
N ASN A 721 8.62 -24.57 64.42
CA ASN A 721 9.76 -24.23 63.57
C ASN A 721 9.65 -24.94 62.22
N PHE A 722 10.17 -24.32 61.16
CA PHE A 722 10.40 -25.00 59.89
C PHE A 722 11.42 -26.14 60.04
N PRO A 723 11.39 -27.17 59.18
CA PRO A 723 12.41 -28.22 59.21
C PRO A 723 13.79 -27.64 58.84
N ASP A 724 14.87 -28.23 59.36
CA ASP A 724 16.25 -27.76 59.11
C ASP A 724 16.63 -27.66 57.63
N LEU A 725 15.97 -28.44 56.77
CA LEU A 725 16.16 -28.44 55.31
C LEU A 725 15.47 -27.26 54.59
N TRP A 726 14.64 -26.48 55.29
CA TRP A 726 13.92 -25.34 54.76
C TRP A 726 14.73 -24.06 54.88
N ASN A 727 15.17 -23.52 53.74
CA ASN A 727 16.08 -22.36 53.69
C ASN A 727 15.37 -21.00 53.69
N TYR A 728 14.08 -20.94 54.06
CA TYR A 728 13.26 -19.74 53.93
C TYR A 728 12.68 -19.32 55.27
N SER A 729 12.50 -18.01 55.48
CA SER A 729 11.97 -17.46 56.72
C SER A 729 10.45 -17.44 56.82
N MET A 730 9.74 -17.94 55.79
CA MET A 730 8.28 -17.90 55.70
C MET A 730 7.74 -19.12 54.96
N SER A 731 6.43 -19.35 55.09
CA SER A 731 5.71 -20.43 54.42
C SER A 731 5.46 -20.14 52.93
N ILE A 732 5.15 -21.17 52.15
CA ILE A 732 4.76 -21.02 50.75
C ILE A 732 3.51 -20.14 50.62
N HIS A 733 2.51 -20.34 51.49
CA HIS A 733 1.27 -19.57 51.49
C HIS A 733 1.53 -18.08 51.69
N GLU A 734 2.34 -17.71 52.70
CA GLU A 734 2.66 -16.31 52.98
C GLU A 734 3.40 -15.66 51.80
N PHE A 735 4.44 -16.33 51.27
CA PHE A 735 5.21 -15.81 50.15
C PHE A 735 4.34 -15.66 48.89
N ALA A 736 3.60 -16.71 48.53
CA ALA A 736 2.75 -16.72 47.35
C ALA A 736 1.64 -15.66 47.45
N SER A 737 1.00 -15.51 48.61
CA SER A 737 -0.04 -14.49 48.83
C SER A 737 0.52 -13.08 48.61
N ASN A 738 1.67 -12.77 49.20
CA ASN A 738 2.34 -11.48 49.04
C ASN A 738 2.74 -11.22 47.58
N TYR A 739 3.29 -12.24 46.90
CA TYR A 739 3.71 -12.13 45.50
C TYR A 739 2.52 -11.95 44.55
N PHE A 740 1.50 -12.80 44.65
CA PHE A 740 0.33 -12.75 43.76
C PHE A 740 -0.58 -11.55 44.03
N THR A 741 -0.56 -10.99 45.24
CA THR A 741 -1.19 -9.69 45.53
C THR A 741 -0.51 -8.58 44.72
N LYS A 742 0.83 -8.54 44.68
CA LYS A 742 1.57 -7.56 43.86
C LYS A 742 1.34 -7.77 42.37
N ILE A 743 1.36 -9.02 41.89
CA ILE A 743 1.08 -9.36 40.48
C ILE A 743 -0.33 -8.92 40.08
N THR A 744 -1.34 -9.20 40.91
CA THR A 744 -2.73 -8.81 40.66
C THR A 744 -2.87 -7.29 40.65
N ALA A 745 -2.23 -6.57 41.58
CA ALA A 745 -2.23 -5.11 41.60
C ALA A 745 -1.57 -4.51 40.35
N LEU A 746 -0.48 -5.12 39.87
CA LEU A 746 0.20 -4.70 38.64
C LEU A 746 -0.68 -4.92 37.40
N LYS A 747 -1.31 -6.10 37.30
CA LYS A 747 -2.24 -6.45 36.22
C LYS A 747 -3.44 -5.51 36.17
N THR A 748 -4.13 -5.34 37.29
CA THR A 748 -5.40 -4.59 37.37
C THR A 748 -5.23 -3.08 37.46
N GLY A 749 -4.07 -2.59 37.91
CA GLY A 749 -3.75 -1.16 37.99
C GLY A 749 -2.93 -0.68 36.78
N PRO A 750 -1.59 -0.61 36.87
CA PRO A 750 -0.74 -0.02 35.82
C PRO A 750 -0.93 -0.63 34.43
N LEU A 751 -0.92 -1.96 34.29
CA LEU A 751 -1.01 -2.60 32.97
C LEU A 751 -2.38 -2.38 32.33
N SER A 752 -3.47 -2.62 33.08
CA SER A 752 -4.84 -2.34 32.64
C SER A 752 -5.05 -0.86 32.28
N THR A 753 -4.46 0.08 33.03
CA THR A 753 -4.58 1.52 32.74
C THR A 753 -3.82 1.92 31.48
N MET A 754 -2.63 1.35 31.25
CA MET A 754 -1.82 1.65 30.06
C MET A 754 -2.37 1.02 28.77
N LEU A 755 -2.86 -0.22 28.85
CA LEU A 755 -3.36 -1.02 27.71
C LEU A 755 -4.89 -0.97 27.55
N GLY A 756 -5.60 -0.37 28.50
CA GLY A 756 -7.05 -0.16 28.47
C GLY A 756 -7.48 0.77 27.33
N ALA A 757 -8.79 0.86 27.07
CA ALA A 757 -9.34 1.57 25.90
C ALA A 757 -8.86 3.03 25.74
N ASN A 758 -8.57 3.72 26.84
CA ASN A 758 -8.08 5.11 26.86
C ASN A 758 -6.64 5.24 27.37
N GLY A 759 -5.91 4.13 27.44
CA GLY A 759 -4.55 4.09 27.95
C GLY A 759 -3.54 4.65 26.96
N ALA A 760 -2.45 5.24 27.45
CA ALA A 760 -1.44 5.86 26.58
C ALA A 760 -0.79 4.86 25.61
N VAL A 761 -0.58 3.61 26.03
CA VAL A 761 -0.06 2.55 25.15
C VAL A 761 -1.11 2.20 24.10
N ARG A 762 -2.39 2.08 24.49
CA ARG A 762 -3.48 1.78 23.55
C ARG A 762 -3.70 2.87 22.49
N ASN A 763 -3.58 4.13 22.89
CA ASN A 763 -3.65 5.26 21.96
C ASN A 763 -2.51 5.18 20.95
N MET A 764 -1.27 4.99 21.43
CA MET A 764 -0.10 4.80 20.56
C MET A 764 -0.29 3.64 19.57
N MET A 765 -0.80 2.49 20.03
CA MET A 765 -1.09 1.35 19.15
C MET A 765 -2.16 1.68 18.11
N THR A 766 -3.19 2.43 18.50
CA THR A 766 -4.22 2.91 17.58
C THR A 766 -3.65 3.83 16.50
N SER A 767 -2.73 4.73 16.84
CA SER A 767 -2.08 5.60 15.86
C SER A 767 -1.15 4.82 14.92
N VAL A 768 -0.39 3.85 15.44
CA VAL A 768 0.46 2.95 14.63
C VAL A 768 -0.40 2.12 13.67
N GLU A 769 -1.46 1.50 14.14
CA GLU A 769 -2.35 0.70 13.30
C GLU A 769 -3.05 1.56 12.24
N ARG A 770 -3.46 2.79 12.60
CA ARG A 770 -4.02 3.73 11.63
C ARG A 770 -2.99 4.11 10.56
N ALA A 771 -1.73 4.34 10.93
CA ALA A 771 -0.67 4.58 9.95
C ALA A 771 -0.46 3.37 9.02
N ARG A 772 -0.48 2.15 9.57
CA ARG A 772 -0.40 0.90 8.79
C ARG A 772 -1.55 0.73 7.80
N CYS A 773 -2.78 1.02 8.23
CA CYS A 773 -3.96 0.96 7.36
C CYS A 773 -3.99 2.08 6.31
N SER A 774 -3.47 3.27 6.60
CA SER A 774 -3.38 4.38 5.64
C SER A 774 -2.24 4.24 4.62
N GLY A 775 -1.35 3.25 4.76
CA GLY A 775 -0.16 3.09 3.92
C GLY A 775 -0.41 2.40 2.56
N ASP A 776 -1.65 1.99 2.27
CA ASP A 776 -2.01 1.38 0.99
C ASP A 776 -2.12 2.43 -0.13
N CYS A 777 -1.40 2.20 -1.23
CA CYS A 777 -1.39 3.07 -2.40
C CYS A 777 -2.17 2.52 -3.61
N ALA A 778 -3.09 1.56 -3.46
CA ALA A 778 -3.81 0.97 -4.60
C ALA A 778 -4.45 2.01 -5.55
N TRP A 779 -4.86 3.16 -5.03
CA TRP A 779 -5.38 4.31 -5.78
C TRP A 779 -4.42 4.84 -6.87
N SER A 780 -3.11 4.68 -6.70
CA SER A 780 -2.08 5.21 -7.60
C SER A 780 -2.10 4.55 -8.97
N ASN A 781 -2.29 3.23 -9.02
CA ASN A 781 -2.43 2.47 -10.26
C ASN A 781 -3.73 2.84 -10.98
N LEU A 782 -4.83 2.96 -10.25
CA LEU A 782 -6.13 3.41 -10.79
C LEU A 782 -6.03 4.80 -11.44
N SER A 783 -5.33 5.72 -10.76
CA SER A 783 -5.12 7.09 -11.23
C SER A 783 -4.19 7.15 -12.45
N PHE A 784 -3.10 6.39 -12.43
CA PHE A 784 -2.20 6.24 -13.59
C PHE A 784 -2.94 5.72 -14.81
N ASP A 785 -3.74 4.69 -14.61
CA ASP A 785 -4.49 4.03 -15.66
C ASP A 785 -5.53 4.96 -16.30
N ALA A 786 -6.18 5.83 -15.52
CA ALA A 786 -7.10 6.85 -16.03
C ALA A 786 -6.38 7.90 -16.90
N ILE A 787 -5.21 8.39 -16.48
CA ILE A 787 -4.40 9.31 -17.29
C ILE A 787 -3.95 8.62 -18.59
N ASN A 788 -3.47 7.39 -18.48
CA ASN A 788 -3.01 6.62 -19.64
C ASN A 788 -4.15 6.37 -20.63
N GLU A 789 -5.35 6.09 -20.16
CA GLU A 789 -6.53 5.94 -21.02
C GLU A 789 -6.89 7.25 -21.72
N ALA A 790 -7.00 8.36 -20.98
CA ALA A 790 -7.32 9.66 -21.57
C ALA A 790 -6.28 10.09 -22.61
N LEU A 791 -4.99 9.94 -22.31
CA LEU A 791 -3.91 10.35 -23.21
C LEU A 791 -3.77 9.41 -24.42
N CYS A 792 -3.59 8.12 -24.15
CA CYS A 792 -3.14 7.16 -25.16
C CYS A 792 -4.28 6.60 -25.99
N ASN A 793 -5.51 6.58 -25.46
CA ASN A 793 -6.67 6.11 -26.20
C ASN A 793 -7.46 7.28 -26.82
N ASN A 794 -7.79 8.29 -26.02
CA ASN A 794 -8.66 9.37 -26.48
C ASN A 794 -7.88 10.41 -27.29
N VAL A 795 -6.85 11.07 -26.71
CA VAL A 795 -6.13 12.17 -27.37
C VAL A 795 -5.32 11.69 -28.58
N LEU A 796 -4.53 10.62 -28.42
CA LEU A 796 -3.73 10.08 -29.53
C LEU A 796 -4.61 9.56 -30.67
N GLY A 797 -5.60 8.72 -30.36
CA GLY A 797 -6.47 8.10 -31.37
C GLY A 797 -7.24 9.14 -32.20
N THR A 798 -7.79 10.16 -31.55
CA THR A 798 -8.53 11.24 -32.22
C THR A 798 -7.61 12.14 -33.04
N THR A 799 -6.41 12.48 -32.55
CA THR A 799 -5.41 13.28 -33.29
C THR A 799 -5.02 12.60 -34.60
N LEU A 800 -4.77 11.29 -34.58
CA LEU A 800 -4.46 10.52 -35.78
C LEU A 800 -5.65 10.42 -36.74
N GLY A 801 -6.86 10.27 -36.21
CA GLY A 801 -8.09 10.29 -37.00
C GLY A 801 -8.26 11.60 -37.79
N ILE A 802 -8.02 12.76 -37.16
CA ILE A 802 -8.07 14.06 -37.84
C ILE A 802 -6.93 14.19 -38.85
N SER A 803 -5.71 13.76 -38.52
CA SER A 803 -4.58 13.75 -39.45
C SER A 803 -4.90 12.95 -40.72
N LEU A 804 -5.52 11.78 -40.57
CA LEU A 804 -5.95 10.94 -41.69
C LEU A 804 -7.08 11.59 -42.51
N CYS A 805 -8.07 12.20 -41.87
CA CYS A 805 -9.12 12.96 -42.56
C CYS A 805 -8.55 14.15 -43.35
N ALA A 806 -7.52 14.83 -42.82
CA ALA A 806 -6.86 15.93 -43.52
C ALA A 806 -6.05 15.42 -44.73
N LEU A 807 -5.42 14.24 -44.62
CA LEU A 807 -4.76 13.58 -45.75
C LEU A 807 -5.77 13.21 -46.84
N PHE A 808 -6.88 12.58 -46.48
CA PHE A 808 -7.93 12.22 -47.42
C PHE A 808 -8.58 13.45 -48.06
N LEU A 809 -8.80 14.51 -47.30
CA LEU A 809 -9.23 15.81 -47.83
C LEU A 809 -8.30 16.26 -48.96
N SER A 810 -6.99 16.26 -48.75
CA SER A 810 -6.02 16.60 -49.80
C SER A 810 -6.10 15.68 -51.01
N LEU A 811 -6.17 14.37 -50.79
CA LEU A 811 -6.22 13.37 -51.86
C LEU A 811 -7.50 13.45 -52.70
N PHE A 812 -8.64 13.80 -52.12
CA PHE A 812 -9.90 13.99 -52.84
C PHE A 812 -10.02 15.38 -53.47
N LEU A 813 -9.35 16.41 -52.93
CA LEU A 813 -9.31 17.74 -53.54
C LEU A 813 -8.54 17.75 -54.86
N LEU A 814 -7.46 16.97 -55.01
CA LEU A 814 -6.70 16.88 -56.27
C LEU A 814 -7.55 16.50 -57.50
N PRO A 815 -8.29 15.37 -57.51
CA PRO A 815 -9.17 15.01 -58.63
C PRO A 815 -10.35 15.98 -58.78
N LEU A 816 -10.83 16.59 -57.68
CA LEU A 816 -11.86 17.63 -57.72
C LEU A 816 -11.36 18.88 -58.46
N ILE A 817 -10.15 19.35 -58.15
CA ILE A 817 -9.46 20.49 -58.81
C ILE A 817 -9.27 20.20 -60.31
N ILE A 818 -8.75 19.02 -60.65
CA ILE A 818 -8.55 18.60 -62.05
C ILE A 818 -9.88 18.58 -62.79
N SER A 819 -10.92 18.00 -62.19
CA SER A 819 -12.26 17.92 -62.78
C SER A 819 -12.87 19.31 -62.98
N ALA A 820 -12.71 20.23 -62.01
CA ALA A 820 -13.15 21.61 -62.13
C ALA A 820 -12.44 22.34 -63.28
N ILE A 821 -11.11 22.18 -63.41
CA ILE A 821 -10.31 22.75 -64.50
C ILE A 821 -10.78 22.24 -65.88
N ILE A 822 -11.09 20.95 -65.98
CA ILE A 822 -11.58 20.31 -67.20
C ILE A 822 -12.99 20.81 -67.54
N LEU A 823 -13.92 20.76 -66.57
CA LEU A 823 -15.31 21.19 -66.73
C LEU A 823 -15.42 22.66 -67.10
N GLN A 824 -14.53 23.50 -66.59
CA GLN A 824 -14.48 24.92 -66.92
C GLN A 824 -14.36 25.19 -68.43
N LYS A 825 -13.69 24.29 -69.18
CA LYS A 825 -13.60 24.38 -70.64
C LYS A 825 -14.73 23.63 -71.33
N ARG A 826 -15.02 22.41 -70.85
CA ARG A 826 -16.00 21.52 -71.49
C ARG A 826 -17.42 22.06 -71.44
N LEU A 827 -17.77 22.75 -70.36
CA LEU A 827 -19.08 23.38 -70.20
C LEU A 827 -19.22 24.74 -70.93
N ARG A 828 -18.13 25.28 -71.51
CA ARG A 828 -18.16 26.44 -72.43
C ARG A 828 -18.22 26.02 -73.90
N GLY A 829 -17.82 24.79 -74.21
CA GLY A 829 -17.79 24.26 -75.57
C GLY A 829 -19.19 23.91 -76.09
N VAL A 830 -19.32 23.89 -77.41
CA VAL A 830 -20.56 23.48 -78.08
C VAL A 830 -20.68 21.95 -78.03
N ALA A 831 -21.89 21.40 -78.00
CA ALA A 831 -22.09 19.95 -78.05
C ALA A 831 -21.55 19.39 -79.39
N LYS A 832 -20.81 18.28 -79.34
CA LYS A 832 -20.27 17.62 -80.53
C LYS A 832 -21.42 17.24 -81.49
N GLY A 833 -21.31 17.64 -82.76
CA GLY A 833 -22.36 17.46 -83.78
C GLY A 833 -23.28 18.67 -84.01
N THR A 834 -23.21 19.72 -83.18
CA THR A 834 -23.99 20.95 -83.43
C THR A 834 -23.47 21.73 -84.63
N TYR A 835 -22.15 21.72 -84.87
CA TYR A 835 -21.54 22.33 -86.05
C TYR A 835 -21.92 21.55 -87.31
N ASP A 836 -21.83 20.21 -87.28
CA ASP A 836 -22.29 19.34 -88.37
C ASP A 836 -23.79 19.53 -88.69
N GLN A 837 -24.63 19.70 -87.66
CA GLN A 837 -26.06 20.04 -87.84
C GLN A 837 -26.31 21.47 -88.36
N LEU A 838 -25.47 22.43 -87.95
CA LEU A 838 -25.57 23.81 -88.39
C LEU A 838 -25.08 23.96 -89.84
N GLU A 839 -24.02 23.24 -90.22
CA GLU A 839 -23.47 23.16 -91.56
C GLU A 839 -24.45 22.44 -92.50
N ALA A 840 -25.09 21.35 -92.05
CA ALA A 840 -26.20 20.72 -92.76
C ALA A 840 -27.41 21.66 -92.94
N ARG A 841 -27.75 22.48 -91.92
CA ARG A 841 -28.82 23.49 -92.05
C ARG A 841 -28.44 24.68 -92.93
N LEU A 842 -27.18 25.10 -92.93
CA LEU A 842 -26.67 26.16 -93.79
C LEU A 842 -26.70 25.72 -95.26
N GLN A 843 -26.32 24.47 -95.54
CA GLN A 843 -26.47 23.87 -96.86
C GLN A 843 -27.95 23.78 -97.29
N GLU A 844 -28.86 23.42 -96.39
CA GLU A 844 -30.32 23.42 -96.65
C GLU A 844 -30.85 24.84 -96.93
N LEU A 845 -30.36 25.88 -96.22
CA LEU A 845 -30.74 27.27 -96.43
C LEU A 845 -30.16 27.87 -97.72
N GLU A 846 -28.93 27.53 -98.09
CA GLU A 846 -28.37 27.89 -99.40
C GLU A 846 -29.18 27.27 -100.54
N ARG A 847 -29.65 26.03 -100.36
CA ARG A 847 -30.54 25.37 -101.33
C ARG A 847 -31.87 26.12 -101.48
N ARG A 848 -32.45 26.60 -100.38
CA ARG A 848 -33.70 27.40 -100.37
C ARG A 848 -33.49 28.81 -100.94
N ALA A 849 -32.36 29.46 -100.66
CA ALA A 849 -32.03 30.78 -101.20
C ALA A 849 -31.82 30.73 -102.73
N LYS A 850 -31.23 29.64 -103.25
CA LYS A 850 -31.14 29.39 -104.70
C LYS A 850 -32.51 29.18 -105.34
N GLN A 851 -33.48 28.59 -104.65
CA GLN A 851 -34.87 28.47 -105.15
C GLN A 851 -35.60 29.83 -105.20
N GLN A 852 -35.44 30.68 -104.18
CA GLN A 852 -36.09 32.01 -104.16
C GLN A 852 -35.53 32.97 -105.22
N LYS A 853 -34.24 32.86 -105.57
CA LYS A 853 -33.63 33.69 -106.62
C LYS A 853 -34.18 33.38 -108.02
N VAL A 854 -34.70 32.18 -108.24
CA VAL A 854 -35.36 31.78 -109.50
C VAL A 854 -36.79 32.33 -109.60
N GLU A 855 -37.45 32.61 -108.47
CA GLU A 855 -38.81 33.20 -108.44
C GLU A 855 -38.80 34.74 -108.61
N SER A 856 -37.71 35.43 -108.30
CA SER A 856 -37.65 36.91 -108.32
C SER A 856 -37.24 37.56 -109.65
N GLU A 857 -36.86 36.78 -110.68
CA GLU A 857 -36.49 37.31 -112.01
C GLU A 857 -37.67 37.43 -113.00
N GLY A 858 -38.89 37.07 -112.57
CA GLY A 858 -40.10 37.29 -113.35
C GLY A 858 -40.91 38.47 -112.82
N LEU A 859 -41.02 39.54 -113.62
CA LEU A 859 -41.98 40.66 -113.56
C LEU A 859 -41.54 41.96 -112.85
N ALA A 860 -41.16 42.92 -113.68
CA ALA A 860 -41.49 44.34 -113.55
C ALA A 860 -42.09 44.80 -114.91
N PRO A 861 -42.60 46.03 -115.16
CA PRO A 861 -42.67 47.23 -114.30
C PRO A 861 -43.93 48.14 -114.51
N ASN A 862 -43.87 49.37 -113.95
CA ASN A 862 -44.56 50.66 -114.27
C ASN A 862 -45.64 51.11 -113.26
N GLY A 863 -45.67 52.33 -112.72
CA GLY A 863 -44.83 53.53 -112.86
C GLY A 863 -45.47 54.72 -112.09
N GLU A 864 -44.61 55.68 -111.68
CA GLU A 864 -44.85 57.12 -111.36
C GLU A 864 -45.90 57.56 -110.30
N SER A 865 -45.81 58.70 -109.59
CA SER A 865 -44.77 59.65 -109.17
C SER A 865 -45.48 60.66 -108.20
N ALA A 866 -44.80 61.15 -107.16
CA ALA A 866 -44.93 62.52 -106.59
C ALA A 866 -44.24 62.67 -105.22
N LYS A 867 -43.53 63.79 -105.06
CA LYS A 867 -43.00 64.43 -103.84
C LYS A 867 -43.38 65.93 -103.97
N PRO A 868 -43.28 66.83 -102.95
CA PRO A 868 -42.69 66.69 -101.61
C PRO A 868 -43.46 67.41 -100.44
N ALA A 869 -42.87 67.33 -99.22
CA ALA A 869 -42.91 68.28 -98.08
C ALA A 869 -43.61 67.87 -96.77
N GLY A 870 -42.84 67.95 -95.66
CA GLY A 870 -43.29 68.50 -94.37
C GLY A 870 -43.61 67.55 -93.19
N GLY A 871 -42.92 67.73 -92.05
CA GLY A 871 -43.60 67.85 -90.74
C GLY A 871 -43.49 66.73 -89.68
N LEU A 872 -42.72 67.06 -88.62
CA LEU A 872 -42.64 66.56 -87.23
C LEU A 872 -43.81 65.81 -86.55
N SER A 873 -43.39 64.82 -85.73
CA SER A 873 -43.75 64.52 -84.33
C SER A 873 -45.12 63.96 -83.89
N ALA A 874 -45.01 62.80 -83.22
CA ALA A 874 -45.49 62.49 -81.87
C ALA A 874 -46.68 61.51 -81.67
N LEU A 875 -46.47 60.71 -80.61
CA LEU A 875 -47.44 60.13 -79.66
C LEU A 875 -48.24 58.88 -80.06
N GLY A 876 -48.17 57.89 -79.15
CA GLY A 876 -49.39 57.22 -78.68
C GLY A 876 -49.38 55.69 -78.69
N GLY A 877 -48.82 55.10 -77.62
CA GLY A 877 -49.63 54.39 -76.64
C GLY A 877 -50.19 52.98 -76.94
N LEU A 878 -49.84 52.08 -76.01
CA LEU A 878 -50.76 51.22 -75.24
C LEU A 878 -51.57 50.12 -75.93
N PHE A 879 -51.34 48.88 -75.48
CA PHE A 879 -52.24 48.01 -74.68
C PHE A 879 -51.67 46.56 -74.69
N LYS A 880 -51.69 45.69 -73.67
CA LYS A 880 -52.23 45.69 -72.29
C LYS A 880 -51.80 44.41 -71.55
N GLY A 881 -51.39 44.55 -70.28
CA GLY A 881 -51.80 43.68 -69.15
C GLY A 881 -50.97 42.41 -68.85
N LYS A 882 -50.62 42.06 -67.60
CA LYS A 882 -51.29 42.29 -66.30
C LYS A 882 -50.28 42.24 -65.13
N LYS A 883 -50.51 43.08 -64.10
CA LYS A 883 -49.82 43.16 -62.79
C LYS A 883 -50.32 42.08 -61.81
N VAL A 884 -49.54 41.83 -60.73
CA VAL A 884 -49.86 41.91 -59.27
C VAL A 884 -48.66 41.22 -58.53
N GLN A 885 -47.76 41.87 -57.77
CA GLN A 885 -47.83 42.58 -56.46
C GLN A 885 -47.09 41.74 -55.38
N SER A 886 -45.97 42.26 -54.85
CA SER A 886 -45.33 41.89 -53.55
C SER A 886 -46.05 42.66 -52.39
N PRO A 887 -45.66 42.65 -51.08
CA PRO A 887 -44.54 41.97 -50.36
C PRO A 887 -44.88 41.47 -48.90
N THR A 888 -43.84 40.98 -48.18
CA THR A 888 -43.53 41.08 -46.71
C THR A 888 -44.60 40.74 -45.64
N VAL A 889 -44.29 40.03 -44.55
CA VAL A 889 -43.22 40.24 -43.55
C VAL A 889 -42.44 38.97 -43.26
#